data_AF-A0A1Y1UDB8-F1
#
_entry.id   AF-A0A1Y1UDB8-F1
#
_cell.length_a   1.000
_cell.length_b   1.000
_cell.length_c   1.000
_cell.angle_alpha   90.00
_cell.angle_beta   90.00
_cell.angle_gamma   90.00
#
_symmetry.space_group_name_H-M   'P 1'
#
loop_
_entity.id
_entity.type
_entity.pdbx_description
1 polymer ?
#
loop_
_entity_poly.entity_id
_entity_poly.type
_entity_poly.pdbx_seq_one_letter_code
_entity_poly.pdbx_strand_id
1 'polypeptide(L)'
;MASEKNDHGARGGGGTRARFRPPKWFIKSIKRRQTWKTFLRCMITLFGTVVLLVCRKTLEIQGRSAYFAMMLSITVPPSMALGIFIMSFMTLALGMMTGWAWGAAAMISAFRARDKTLLASQLEKAHLSLAQAREITNEVREAAYHGKFLDIRSTVVFAVFFFVGVYGLAWIRATKPRLMLFAFFGVSVLDVLCLYGPLYPTPDFLLPKFLLIPAAFYFAVALISSLIIFPESLNHQILGSIIDDALKPLVKEIKIQGDILNGDPREWDHIHGKAEEARSLRKEMVQDIEALEDNLSLLKIEFSRGQLNAKDVIAIHDQVKQLSGGAHVLAAFIVLMEQDFKIREEASNLGPEGEGQAGTSLADLFSTLASSSQDLRDSLEKSLLETIDWLNGVNTYRWSRLPDRIAPRDSREASIQDLRQHLAAFRQRDQFAPLQALHRLPDSSSETMDLESSKNTLDMFRCAAFSTSLIGFTEQVIAFLQLLLDLDQATPGAKAHYPAAMSALMSEMMSHKDVSSPFAMGKEHKDSDVRSEITLVGDPDSKLSSGEGSGFTRRSVFGIPRACVVWVGRRIISPQGIFALKFAIVSVALFIPFVCKSSTYFVYFNKGFWAVILAQLSLSVYSGEQISNFMTRVCGTGLGLVNGIVIWYIGAPGRGRGNPYGIAAATMVFTAPALFNRLVAPESQMPLWLMIALMSVFVVGYSWVDDHLPVIANAGDGAELAGRRALGVLIGLTAAFIVMLFPRPFSAKKNTTLSLAKCIRSTGDIYRLVVRAAKENDESVGRTREQDEVQEGLDVMRSKFVAAITQVIDVEEKIDHASLEPHFRGSWPKDRIRAIHHAENSLLNAVLLLGSTYPRLDPEWVHRLNETRLMDRDRLQACLREFDRFEHSLMSETKLVLDHDHDTAGVSEDLSKGITAVELWSRVRSSVLSEVRGASDKREAGRDTTWDEQMPVYAATVIALIYTTTGIAHLKKEIAALNGTSRQDEMTIARAARSV
;
A
#
# COMPACT_ATOMS: atom_id res chain seq x y z
N MET A 1 15.31 38.45 -18.04
CA MET A 1 16.62 39.16 -17.97
C MET A 1 17.14 39.01 -16.56
N ALA A 2 18.27 38.42 -16.21
CA ALA A 2 19.39 37.72 -16.87
C ALA A 2 20.01 36.86 -15.73
N SER A 3 20.78 35.79 -15.87
CA SER A 3 21.52 35.18 -16.97
C SER A 3 21.80 33.75 -16.52
N GLU A 4 21.44 32.76 -17.32
CA GLU A 4 22.20 31.50 -17.39
C GLU A 4 23.64 31.85 -17.78
N LYS A 5 24.61 31.22 -17.13
CA LYS A 5 25.99 31.16 -17.60
C LYS A 5 26.49 29.74 -17.45
N ASN A 6 26.79 29.18 -18.62
CA ASN A 6 27.65 28.05 -18.92
C ASN A 6 28.67 27.70 -17.83
N ASP A 7 28.78 26.41 -17.52
CA ASP A 7 30.04 25.82 -17.06
C ASP A 7 30.21 24.43 -17.70
N HIS A 8 30.90 24.41 -18.84
CA HIS A 8 31.62 23.25 -19.32
C HIS A 8 33.09 23.39 -18.91
N GLY A 9 33.60 22.38 -18.21
CA GLY A 9 35.03 22.05 -18.19
C GLY A 9 35.84 22.55 -16.99
N ALA A 10 35.88 21.74 -15.92
CA ALA A 10 37.09 21.63 -15.09
C ALA A 10 37.09 20.30 -14.31
N ARG A 11 37.96 19.37 -14.72
CA ARG A 11 38.42 18.27 -13.88
C ARG A 11 39.13 18.85 -12.65
N GLY A 12 38.56 18.64 -11.47
CA GLY A 12 39.19 19.00 -10.19
C GLY A 12 38.50 18.28 -9.05
N GLY A 13 39.20 17.34 -8.42
CA GLY A 13 38.71 16.60 -7.25
C GLY A 13 38.34 17.54 -6.11
N GLY A 14 37.06 17.54 -5.75
CA GLY A 14 36.53 18.27 -4.60
C GLY A 14 35.31 17.52 -4.08
N GLY A 15 35.43 16.95 -2.88
CA GLY A 15 34.34 16.25 -2.22
C GLY A 15 33.07 17.09 -2.19
N THR A 16 32.05 16.64 -2.90
CA THR A 16 30.72 17.23 -2.86
C THR A 16 30.21 17.14 -1.43
N ARG A 17 30.20 18.26 -0.70
CA ARG A 17 29.35 18.44 0.47
C ARG A 17 27.92 18.19 -0.01
N ALA A 18 27.38 17.00 0.27
CA ALA A 18 26.00 16.68 0.01
C ALA A 18 25.13 17.73 0.75
N ARG A 19 24.63 18.73 0.02
CA ARG A 19 23.61 19.65 0.55
C ARG A 19 22.44 18.77 0.95
N PHE A 20 22.14 18.74 2.24
CA PHE A 20 20.97 18.04 2.78
C PHE A 20 19.72 18.65 2.13
N ARG A 21 19.18 17.97 1.10
CA ARG A 21 17.90 18.33 0.50
C ARG A 21 16.82 17.60 1.30
N PRO A 22 15.85 18.32 1.91
CA PRO A 22 14.78 17.66 2.64
C PRO A 22 13.98 16.73 1.70
N PRO A 23 13.43 15.63 2.22
CA PRO A 23 12.65 14.68 1.42
C PRO A 23 11.48 15.36 0.70
N LYS A 24 11.15 14.91 -0.53
CA LYS A 24 10.05 15.47 -1.34
C LYS A 24 8.71 15.46 -0.59
N TRP A 25 8.42 14.38 0.14
CA TRP A 25 7.20 14.23 0.95
C TRP A 25 7.06 15.30 2.04
N PHE A 26 8.18 15.70 2.66
CA PHE A 26 8.18 16.71 3.73
C PHE A 26 7.85 18.10 3.16
N ILE A 27 8.42 18.42 1.99
CA ILE A 27 8.15 19.67 1.28
C ILE A 27 6.69 19.74 0.80
N LYS A 28 6.16 18.63 0.24
CA LYS A 28 4.74 18.53 -0.20
C LYS A 28 3.80 18.86 0.96
N SER A 29 4.07 18.30 2.12
CA SER A 29 3.20 18.41 3.30
C SER A 29 3.30 19.74 4.05
N ILE A 30 4.46 20.40 4.05
CA ILE A 30 4.57 21.77 4.57
C ILE A 30 3.71 22.75 3.77
N LYS A 31 3.58 22.54 2.45
CA LYS A 31 2.78 23.39 1.57
C LYS A 31 1.27 23.14 1.71
N ARG A 32 0.86 21.97 2.22
CA ARG A 32 -0.56 21.58 2.30
C ARG A 32 -1.21 22.19 3.54
N ARG A 33 -2.22 23.04 3.34
CA ARG A 33 -2.96 23.72 4.43
C ARG A 33 -3.70 22.76 5.35
N GLN A 34 -4.22 21.66 4.81
CA GLN A 34 -4.97 20.66 5.59
C GLN A 34 -4.08 19.96 6.62
N THR A 35 -2.85 19.61 6.24
CA THR A 35 -1.85 19.03 7.15
C THR A 35 -1.63 19.90 8.39
N TRP A 36 -1.55 21.22 8.22
CA TRP A 36 -1.43 22.16 9.34
C TRP A 36 -2.67 22.24 10.22
N LYS A 37 -3.88 22.16 9.65
CA LYS A 37 -5.13 22.11 10.44
C LYS A 37 -5.16 20.85 11.31
N THR A 38 -4.87 19.69 10.71
CA THR A 38 -4.82 18.40 11.40
C THR A 38 -3.74 18.39 12.48
N PHE A 39 -2.55 18.92 12.18
CA PHE A 39 -1.47 19.06 13.13
C PHE A 39 -1.86 19.96 14.31
N LEU A 40 -2.46 21.13 14.06
CA LEU A 40 -2.90 22.04 15.11
C LEU A 40 -3.94 21.38 16.02
N ARG A 41 -4.90 20.66 15.44
CA ARG A 41 -5.88 19.88 16.20
C ARG A 41 -5.20 18.86 17.12
N CYS A 42 -4.29 18.04 16.59
CA CYS A 42 -3.57 17.04 17.37
C CYS A 42 -2.71 17.67 18.49
N MET A 43 -2.09 18.82 18.21
CA MET A 43 -1.30 19.57 19.19
C MET A 43 -2.18 20.11 20.31
N ILE A 44 -3.37 20.66 20.02
CA ILE A 44 -4.30 21.15 21.04
C ILE A 44 -4.82 19.99 21.89
N THR A 45 -5.10 18.83 21.29
CA THR A 45 -5.48 17.62 22.03
C THR A 45 -4.35 17.14 22.96
N LEU A 46 -3.11 17.10 22.47
CA LEU A 46 -1.94 16.76 23.29
C LEU A 46 -1.80 17.74 24.46
N PHE A 47 -1.89 19.04 24.19
CA PHE A 47 -1.87 20.07 25.23
C PHE A 47 -2.96 19.86 26.29
N GLY A 48 -4.19 19.57 25.87
CA GLY A 48 -5.30 19.24 26.77
C GLY A 48 -4.96 18.05 27.69
N THR A 49 -4.34 17.00 27.16
CA THR A 49 -3.90 15.85 27.98
C THR A 49 -2.76 16.19 28.94
N VAL A 50 -1.84 17.08 28.56
CA VAL A 50 -0.76 17.56 29.43
C VAL A 50 -1.32 18.40 30.58
N VAL A 51 -2.30 19.27 30.31
CA VAL A 51 -2.98 20.05 31.34
C VAL A 51 -3.66 19.15 32.38
N LEU A 52 -4.30 18.06 31.93
CA LEU A 52 -4.91 17.07 32.83
C LEU A 52 -3.88 16.33 33.68
N LEU A 53 -2.68 16.07 33.16
CA LEU A 53 -1.59 15.46 33.92
C LEU A 53 -1.05 16.42 35.00
N VAL A 54 -0.87 17.68 34.64
CA VAL A 54 -0.24 18.69 35.49
C VAL A 54 -1.18 19.18 36.61
N CYS A 55 -2.50 19.19 36.38
CA CYS A 55 -3.46 19.57 37.39
C CYS A 55 -3.60 18.48 38.48
N ARG A 56 -3.34 18.85 39.74
CA ARG A 56 -3.30 17.91 40.87
C ARG A 56 -4.61 17.14 41.07
N LYS A 57 -5.77 17.80 40.96
CA LYS A 57 -7.08 17.13 41.15
C LYS A 57 -7.32 16.05 40.09
N THR A 58 -7.01 16.33 38.83
CA THR A 58 -7.18 15.37 37.74
C THR A 58 -6.12 14.28 37.80
N LEU A 59 -4.89 14.61 38.21
CA LEU A 59 -3.83 13.64 38.46
C LEU A 59 -4.20 12.63 39.55
N GLU A 60 -4.77 13.08 40.67
CA GLU A 60 -5.22 12.20 41.76
C GLU A 60 -6.36 11.26 41.31
N ILE A 61 -7.28 11.74 40.46
CA ILE A 61 -8.38 10.93 39.90
C ILE A 61 -7.87 9.91 38.88
N GLN A 62 -6.96 10.32 37.99
CA GLN A 62 -6.36 9.43 36.98
C GLN A 62 -5.40 8.41 37.61
N GLY A 63 -4.81 8.75 38.75
CA GLY A 63 -3.93 7.89 39.52
C GLY A 63 -2.58 7.64 38.85
N ARG A 64 -2.01 6.46 39.13
CA ARG A 64 -0.60 6.10 38.82
C ARG A 64 -0.27 5.97 37.33
N SER A 65 -1.26 6.11 36.45
CA SER A 65 -1.14 5.96 35.00
C SER A 65 -1.74 7.15 34.25
N ALA A 66 -1.81 8.31 34.88
CA ALA A 66 -2.27 9.56 34.27
C ALA A 66 -1.56 9.89 32.93
N TYR A 67 -0.27 9.60 32.81
CA TYR A 67 0.51 9.78 31.57
C TYR A 67 -0.04 8.97 30.37
N PHE A 68 -0.86 7.93 30.61
CA PHE A 68 -1.45 7.12 29.54
C PHE A 68 -2.36 7.93 28.62
N ALA A 69 -3.01 8.99 29.13
CA ALA A 69 -3.81 9.90 28.30
C ALA A 69 -2.95 10.60 27.22
N MET A 70 -1.73 11.03 27.58
CA MET A 70 -0.78 11.62 26.63
C MET A 70 -0.20 10.58 25.66
N MET A 71 0.01 9.34 26.12
CA MET A 71 0.42 8.25 25.23
C MET A 71 -0.63 7.96 24.16
N LEU A 72 -1.92 7.98 24.53
CA LEU A 72 -3.02 7.76 23.60
C LEU A 72 -3.17 8.92 22.61
N SER A 73 -2.97 10.17 23.03
CA SER A 73 -3.02 11.33 22.12
C SER A 73 -1.94 11.29 21.04
N ILE A 74 -0.80 10.67 21.34
CA ILE A 74 0.22 10.38 20.34
C ILE A 74 -0.15 9.13 19.55
N THR A 75 -0.51 8.02 20.20
CA THR A 75 -0.71 6.71 19.54
C THR A 75 -1.89 6.69 18.57
N VAL A 76 -2.98 7.36 18.93
CA VAL A 76 -4.23 7.42 18.17
C VAL A 76 -4.60 8.89 18.02
N PRO A 77 -3.81 9.71 17.29
CA PRO A 77 -4.09 11.15 17.24
C PRO A 77 -5.46 11.39 16.59
N PRO A 78 -6.18 12.48 16.95
CA PRO A 78 -7.40 12.86 16.26
C PRO A 78 -7.06 13.46 14.90
N SER A 79 -6.43 12.68 14.02
CA SER A 79 -6.02 13.10 12.67
C SER A 79 -7.12 12.84 11.64
N MET A 80 -7.99 11.86 11.90
CA MET A 80 -9.02 11.41 10.98
C MET A 80 -10.35 12.16 11.11
N ALA A 81 -11.24 11.95 10.13
CA ALA A 81 -12.62 12.39 10.20
C ALA A 81 -13.33 11.90 11.46
N LEU A 82 -14.30 12.69 11.92
CA LEU A 82 -15.04 12.44 13.16
C LEU A 82 -15.69 11.05 13.19
N GLY A 83 -16.33 10.62 12.08
CA GLY A 83 -17.02 9.33 12.01
C GLY A 83 -16.07 8.15 12.20
N ILE A 84 -14.91 8.15 11.54
CA ILE A 84 -13.89 7.12 11.71
C ILE A 84 -13.37 7.14 13.14
N PHE A 85 -13.08 8.33 13.68
CA PHE A 85 -12.56 8.47 15.03
C PHE A 85 -13.51 7.87 16.09
N ILE A 86 -14.82 8.12 15.98
CA ILE A 86 -15.84 7.55 16.87
C ILE A 86 -15.91 6.03 16.75
N MET A 87 -15.95 5.49 15.52
CA MET A 87 -16.00 4.04 15.29
C MET A 87 -14.76 3.32 15.86
N SER A 88 -13.61 3.97 15.73
CA SER A 88 -12.33 3.46 16.22
C SER A 88 -12.28 3.45 17.74
N PHE A 89 -12.81 4.51 18.37
CA PHE A 89 -13.00 4.55 19.81
C PHE A 89 -13.96 3.45 20.28
N MET A 90 -15.09 3.22 19.61
CA MET A 90 -16.03 2.16 19.98
C MET A 90 -15.38 0.78 19.86
N THR A 91 -14.58 0.56 18.81
CA THR A 91 -13.82 -0.68 18.60
C THR A 91 -12.77 -0.90 19.68
N LEU A 92 -12.05 0.16 20.07
CA LEU A 92 -11.10 0.15 21.17
C LEU A 92 -11.80 -0.17 22.50
N ALA A 93 -12.92 0.51 22.80
CA ALA A 93 -13.68 0.31 24.02
C ALA A 93 -14.21 -1.12 24.12
N LEU A 94 -14.73 -1.66 23.03
CA LEU A 94 -15.17 -3.06 22.94
C LEU A 94 -14.00 -4.04 23.18
N GLY A 95 -12.81 -3.72 22.65
CA GLY A 95 -11.58 -4.48 22.89
C GLY A 95 -11.20 -4.52 24.36
N MET A 96 -11.15 -3.35 25.00
CA MET A 96 -10.88 -3.22 26.43
C MET A 96 -11.90 -3.98 27.28
N MET A 97 -13.20 -3.88 26.95
CA MET A 97 -14.26 -4.60 27.66
C MET A 97 -14.16 -6.12 27.48
N THR A 98 -13.77 -6.59 26.29
CA THR A 98 -13.57 -8.02 26.02
C THR A 98 -12.37 -8.56 26.81
N GLY A 99 -11.25 -7.83 26.80
CA GLY A 99 -10.08 -8.15 27.62
C GLY A 99 -10.40 -8.17 29.11
N TRP A 100 -11.21 -7.21 29.57
CA TRP A 100 -11.70 -7.16 30.96
C TRP A 100 -12.57 -8.36 31.31
N ALA A 101 -13.55 -8.70 30.47
CA ALA A 101 -14.45 -9.84 30.69
C ALA A 101 -13.67 -11.16 30.75
N TRP A 102 -12.72 -11.37 29.83
CA TRP A 102 -11.87 -12.57 29.83
C TRP A 102 -10.93 -12.63 31.04
N GLY A 103 -10.29 -11.51 31.39
CA GLY A 103 -9.43 -11.44 32.57
C GLY A 103 -10.20 -11.57 33.89
N ALA A 104 -11.46 -11.10 33.97
CA ALA A 104 -12.33 -11.34 35.11
C ALA A 104 -12.71 -12.82 35.23
N ALA A 105 -12.99 -13.50 34.12
CA ALA A 105 -13.21 -14.95 34.12
C ALA A 105 -11.96 -15.73 34.59
N ALA A 106 -10.77 -15.28 34.19
CA ALA A 106 -9.50 -15.82 34.68
C ALA A 106 -9.36 -15.63 36.20
N MET A 107 -9.66 -14.43 36.69
CA MET A 107 -9.64 -14.08 38.10
C MET A 107 -10.57 -14.99 38.92
N ILE A 108 -11.84 -15.13 38.54
CA ILE A 108 -12.81 -15.98 39.24
C ILE A 108 -12.31 -17.44 39.31
N SER A 109 -11.81 -17.95 38.18
CA SER A 109 -11.33 -19.32 38.08
C SER A 109 -10.10 -19.56 38.96
N ALA A 110 -9.15 -18.62 38.95
CA ALA A 110 -7.92 -18.72 39.73
C ALA A 110 -8.18 -18.65 41.25
N PHE A 111 -9.10 -17.79 41.69
CA PHE A 111 -9.48 -17.69 43.09
C PHE A 111 -10.22 -18.93 43.61
N ARG A 112 -10.96 -19.65 42.75
CA ARG A 112 -11.55 -20.95 43.10
C ARG A 112 -10.52 -22.06 43.24
N ALA A 113 -9.45 -22.01 42.46
CA ALA A 113 -8.35 -22.99 42.50
C ALA A 113 -7.37 -22.76 43.67
N ARG A 114 -7.39 -21.56 44.27
CA ARG A 114 -6.48 -21.13 45.33
C ARG A 114 -6.72 -21.86 46.65
N ASP A 115 -5.64 -22.18 47.37
CA ASP A 115 -5.72 -22.79 48.69
C ASP A 115 -6.12 -21.75 49.76
N LYS A 116 -7.33 -21.92 50.31
CA LYS A 116 -7.91 -21.02 51.32
C LYS A 116 -7.17 -21.08 52.65
N THR A 117 -6.63 -22.25 53.01
CA THR A 117 -5.95 -22.46 54.30
C THR A 117 -4.60 -21.76 54.31
N LEU A 118 -3.84 -21.93 53.23
CA LEU A 118 -2.56 -21.27 53.01
C LEU A 118 -2.74 -19.75 52.94
N LEU A 119 -3.75 -19.26 52.23
CA LEU A 119 -4.06 -17.83 52.17
C LEU A 119 -4.37 -17.23 53.54
N ALA A 120 -5.22 -17.89 54.35
CA ALA A 120 -5.55 -17.43 55.69
C ALA A 120 -4.29 -17.32 56.57
N SER A 121 -3.40 -18.32 56.51
CA SER A 121 -2.14 -18.29 57.26
C SER A 121 -1.17 -17.19 56.79
N GLN A 122 -1.13 -16.88 55.49
CA GLN A 122 -0.29 -15.82 54.92
C GLN A 122 -0.81 -14.43 55.30
N LEU A 123 -2.14 -14.28 55.30
CA LEU A 123 -2.80 -13.03 55.67
C LEU A 123 -2.68 -12.75 57.17
N GLU A 124 -2.78 -13.78 58.01
CA GLU A 124 -2.49 -13.68 59.45
C GLU A 124 -1.04 -13.30 59.72
N LYS A 125 -0.07 -13.97 59.06
CA LYS A 125 1.36 -13.58 59.15
C LYS A 125 1.61 -12.16 58.68
N ALA A 126 0.93 -11.72 57.62
CA ALA A 126 1.01 -10.34 57.15
C ALA A 126 0.43 -9.36 58.18
N HIS A 127 -0.74 -9.66 58.75
CA HIS A 127 -1.38 -8.84 59.79
C HIS A 127 -0.50 -8.70 61.05
N LEU A 128 0.17 -9.77 61.46
CA LEU A 128 1.13 -9.75 62.57
C LEU A 128 2.35 -8.87 62.26
N SER A 129 2.84 -8.87 61.01
CA SER A 129 3.90 -7.94 60.59
C SER A 129 3.45 -6.48 60.43
N LEU A 130 2.14 -6.25 60.23
CA LEU A 130 1.53 -4.94 60.02
C LEU A 130 1.07 -4.25 61.33
N ALA A 131 1.08 -4.95 62.47
CA ALA A 131 0.65 -4.40 63.76
C ALA A 131 1.56 -3.25 64.27
N GLN A 132 2.73 -3.04 63.66
CA GLN A 132 3.66 -1.95 63.93
C GLN A 132 3.66 -0.85 62.84
N ALA A 133 2.82 -0.99 61.80
CA ALA A 133 2.76 -0.12 60.64
C ALA A 133 1.99 1.18 60.89
N ARG A 134 2.51 2.33 60.45
CA ARG A 134 1.78 3.62 60.50
C ARG A 134 0.70 3.75 59.41
N GLU A 135 0.75 2.96 58.34
CA GLU A 135 -0.20 3.02 57.22
C GLU A 135 -0.41 1.64 56.54
N ILE A 136 -1.52 0.97 56.89
CA ILE A 136 -1.78 -0.46 56.59
C ILE A 136 -1.81 -0.78 55.08
N THR A 137 -2.29 0.14 54.24
CA THR A 137 -2.57 -0.10 52.81
C THR A 137 -1.31 -0.15 51.93
N ASN A 138 -0.24 0.53 52.34
CA ASN A 138 1.00 0.61 51.56
C ASN A 138 1.90 -0.61 51.84
N GLU A 139 2.01 -1.02 53.10
CA GLU A 139 2.79 -2.20 53.48
C GLU A 139 2.16 -3.52 52.99
N VAL A 140 0.82 -3.63 52.94
CA VAL A 140 0.14 -4.80 52.32
C VAL A 140 0.50 -4.91 50.83
N ARG A 141 0.64 -3.78 50.13
CA ARG A 141 0.99 -3.75 48.71
C ARG A 141 2.46 -4.07 48.48
N GLU A 142 3.35 -3.63 49.37
CA GLU A 142 4.76 -4.03 49.34
C GLU A 142 4.93 -5.53 49.62
N ALA A 143 4.23 -6.06 50.62
CA ALA A 143 4.16 -7.50 50.89
C ALA A 143 3.65 -8.28 49.67
N ALA A 144 2.69 -7.72 48.93
CA ALA A 144 2.22 -8.27 47.68
C ALA A 144 3.34 -8.28 46.63
N TYR A 145 4.07 -7.18 46.39
CA TYR A 145 5.21 -7.15 45.45
C TYR A 145 6.35 -8.10 45.81
N HIS A 146 6.54 -8.44 47.08
CA HIS A 146 7.46 -9.51 47.49
C HIS A 146 6.94 -10.93 47.20
N GLY A 147 5.74 -11.06 46.61
CA GLY A 147 5.16 -12.35 46.26
C GLY A 147 4.73 -13.19 47.46
N LYS A 148 4.51 -12.56 48.63
CA LYS A 148 4.15 -13.28 49.87
C LYS A 148 2.80 -14.02 49.74
N PHE A 149 1.92 -13.51 48.88
CA PHE A 149 0.61 -14.08 48.59
C PHE A 149 0.58 -14.93 47.30
N LEU A 150 1.71 -15.29 46.70
CA LEU A 150 1.67 -16.14 45.49
C LEU A 150 1.31 -17.58 45.83
N ASP A 151 0.34 -18.14 45.10
CA ASP A 151 -0.06 -19.54 45.12
C ASP A 151 0.07 -20.15 43.71
N ILE A 152 0.77 -21.29 43.62
CA ILE A 152 1.04 -22.01 42.38
C ILE A 152 -0.27 -22.39 41.67
N ARG A 153 -1.31 -22.81 42.42
CA ARG A 153 -2.58 -23.26 41.83
C ARG A 153 -3.28 -22.11 41.09
N SER A 154 -3.37 -20.96 41.73
CA SER A 154 -3.93 -19.74 41.15
C SER A 154 -3.09 -19.25 39.96
N THR A 155 -1.76 -19.24 40.10
CA THR A 155 -0.83 -18.82 39.06
C THR A 155 -0.94 -19.66 37.78
N VAL A 156 -1.06 -20.99 37.89
CA VAL A 156 -1.19 -21.86 36.71
C VAL A 156 -2.50 -21.58 35.96
N VAL A 157 -3.60 -21.34 36.69
CA VAL A 157 -4.88 -20.98 36.06
C VAL A 157 -4.75 -19.64 35.32
N PHE A 158 -4.13 -18.63 35.92
CA PHE A 158 -3.85 -17.37 35.23
C PHE A 158 -2.99 -17.57 33.98
N ALA A 159 -1.95 -18.39 34.04
CA ALA A 159 -1.07 -18.66 32.90
C ALA A 159 -1.84 -19.31 31.73
N VAL A 160 -2.73 -20.26 32.00
CA VAL A 160 -3.57 -20.91 30.97
C VAL A 160 -4.54 -19.93 30.35
N PHE A 161 -5.27 -19.15 31.16
CA PHE A 161 -6.20 -18.14 30.65
C PHE A 161 -5.48 -17.03 29.88
N PHE A 162 -4.28 -16.65 30.31
CA PHE A 162 -3.44 -15.68 29.64
C PHE A 162 -3.00 -16.20 28.27
N PHE A 163 -2.49 -17.43 28.20
CA PHE A 163 -2.13 -18.07 26.93
C PHE A 163 -3.31 -18.11 25.95
N VAL A 164 -4.47 -18.61 26.39
CA VAL A 164 -5.65 -18.74 25.52
C VAL A 164 -6.20 -17.38 25.09
N GLY A 165 -6.30 -16.42 26.01
CA GLY A 165 -6.82 -15.08 25.70
C GLY A 165 -5.90 -14.31 24.75
N VAL A 166 -4.59 -14.33 25.01
CA VAL A 166 -3.59 -13.71 24.16
C VAL A 166 -3.53 -14.39 22.80
N TYR A 167 -3.58 -15.73 22.73
CA TYR A 167 -3.65 -16.47 21.47
C TYR A 167 -4.87 -16.07 20.65
N GLY A 168 -6.07 -16.03 21.27
CA GLY A 168 -7.30 -15.66 20.59
C GLY A 168 -7.29 -14.24 20.03
N LEU A 169 -6.79 -13.27 20.81
CA LEU A 169 -6.68 -11.88 20.36
C LEU A 169 -5.58 -11.70 19.30
N ALA A 170 -4.44 -12.41 19.41
CA ALA A 170 -3.40 -12.41 18.39
C ALA A 170 -3.87 -13.07 17.08
N TRP A 171 -4.69 -14.11 17.19
CA TRP A 171 -5.34 -14.76 16.05
C TRP A 171 -6.30 -13.80 15.35
N ILE A 172 -7.12 -13.05 16.11
CA ILE A 172 -7.99 -12.00 15.55
C ILE A 172 -7.16 -10.94 14.85
N ARG A 173 -6.04 -10.51 15.46
CA ARG A 173 -5.10 -9.55 14.85
C ARG A 173 -4.52 -10.07 13.52
N ALA A 174 -4.20 -11.35 13.44
CA ALA A 174 -3.59 -11.94 12.25
C ALA A 174 -4.59 -12.28 11.13
N THR A 175 -5.83 -12.62 11.49
CA THR A 175 -6.89 -13.00 10.53
C THR A 175 -7.75 -11.83 10.09
N LYS A 176 -8.05 -10.91 11.02
CA LYS A 176 -8.94 -9.77 10.84
C LYS A 176 -8.23 -8.49 11.25
N PRO A 177 -7.34 -7.99 10.38
CA PRO A 177 -6.60 -6.77 10.64
C PRO A 177 -7.46 -5.55 11.04
N ARG A 178 -8.69 -5.46 10.50
CA ARG A 178 -9.72 -4.48 10.91
C ARG A 178 -9.87 -4.31 12.43
N LEU A 179 -9.73 -5.42 13.16
CA LEU A 179 -9.88 -5.48 14.62
C LEU A 179 -8.52 -5.42 15.32
N MET A 180 -7.46 -4.90 14.69
CA MET A 180 -6.14 -4.77 15.31
C MET A 180 -6.18 -3.89 16.55
N LEU A 181 -6.87 -2.74 16.51
CA LEU A 181 -7.07 -1.88 17.69
C LEU A 181 -7.81 -2.62 18.80
N PHE A 182 -8.88 -3.34 18.45
CA PHE A 182 -9.65 -4.16 19.39
C PHE A 182 -8.75 -5.20 20.06
N ALA A 183 -7.95 -5.92 19.28
CA ALA A 183 -7.03 -6.94 19.77
C ALA A 183 -5.93 -6.35 20.64
N PHE A 184 -5.32 -5.23 20.23
CA PHE A 184 -4.23 -4.59 20.95
C PHE A 184 -4.66 -4.09 22.34
N PHE A 185 -5.77 -3.35 22.41
CA PHE A 185 -6.27 -2.84 23.69
C PHE A 185 -6.92 -3.93 24.54
N GLY A 186 -7.50 -4.96 23.91
CA GLY A 186 -7.95 -6.16 24.61
C GLY A 186 -6.80 -6.90 25.28
N VAL A 187 -5.67 -7.11 24.57
CA VAL A 187 -4.47 -7.72 25.13
C VAL A 187 -3.88 -6.84 26.23
N SER A 188 -3.82 -5.51 26.05
CA SER A 188 -3.29 -4.60 27.06
C SER A 188 -4.05 -4.67 28.39
N VAL A 189 -5.40 -4.75 28.35
CA VAL A 189 -6.22 -4.93 29.55
C VAL A 189 -6.07 -6.34 30.13
N LEU A 190 -5.97 -7.35 29.27
CA LEU A 190 -5.74 -8.73 29.69
C LEU A 190 -4.39 -8.90 30.40
N ASP A 191 -3.31 -8.31 29.87
CA ASP A 191 -1.98 -8.26 30.49
C ASP A 191 -2.06 -7.70 31.90
N VAL A 192 -2.76 -6.58 32.08
CA VAL A 192 -2.93 -5.95 33.39
C VAL A 192 -3.61 -6.91 34.38
N LEU A 193 -4.69 -7.57 33.99
CA LEU A 193 -5.41 -8.50 34.88
C LEU A 193 -4.61 -9.76 35.17
N CYS A 194 -3.98 -10.36 34.16
CA CYS A 194 -3.25 -11.61 34.31
C CYS A 194 -1.89 -11.43 34.98
N LEU A 195 -1.17 -10.32 34.75
CA LEU A 195 0.12 -10.06 35.37
C LEU A 195 -0.01 -9.62 36.82
N TYR A 196 -1.00 -8.80 37.18
CA TYR A 196 -1.17 -8.31 38.56
C TYR A 196 -2.15 -9.15 39.39
N GLY A 197 -3.10 -9.85 38.77
CA GLY A 197 -4.11 -10.67 39.46
C GLY A 197 -3.54 -11.72 40.42
N PRO A 198 -2.53 -12.54 40.03
CA PRO A 198 -1.94 -13.55 40.91
C PRO A 198 -1.35 -12.98 42.21
N LEU A 199 -0.98 -11.70 42.20
CA LEU A 199 -0.28 -11.03 43.29
C LEU A 199 -1.19 -10.75 44.48
N TYR A 200 -2.45 -10.41 44.21
CA TYR A 200 -3.36 -9.92 45.24
C TYR A 200 -4.06 -11.08 45.97
N PRO A 201 -4.25 -10.96 47.30
CA PRO A 201 -4.93 -11.98 48.11
C PRO A 201 -6.46 -11.97 47.93
N THR A 202 -7.03 -10.89 47.39
CA THR A 202 -8.47 -10.70 47.15
C THR A 202 -8.73 -10.40 45.68
N PRO A 203 -9.83 -10.91 45.09
CA PRO A 203 -10.16 -10.64 43.70
C PRO A 203 -10.55 -9.17 43.51
N ASP A 204 -9.73 -8.42 42.78
CA ASP A 204 -10.07 -7.08 42.32
C ASP A 204 -10.38 -7.09 40.83
N PHE A 205 -11.67 -7.12 40.50
CA PHE A 205 -12.15 -7.08 39.12
C PHE A 205 -11.99 -5.70 38.48
N LEU A 206 -11.75 -4.66 39.27
CA LEU A 206 -11.68 -3.28 38.81
C LEU A 206 -10.23 -2.79 38.69
N LEU A 207 -9.27 -3.72 38.75
CA LEU A 207 -7.86 -3.45 38.55
C LEU A 207 -7.57 -2.68 37.24
N PRO A 208 -8.25 -2.92 36.10
CA PRO A 208 -8.04 -2.12 34.88
C PRO A 208 -8.47 -0.64 34.96
N LYS A 209 -9.15 -0.21 36.03
CA LYS A 209 -9.58 1.19 36.19
C LYS A 209 -8.45 2.19 36.00
N PHE A 210 -7.23 1.85 36.44
CA PHE A 210 -6.08 2.75 36.29
C PHE A 210 -5.74 3.04 34.82
N LEU A 211 -6.04 2.12 33.90
CA LEU A 211 -5.82 2.30 32.46
C LEU A 211 -7.06 2.90 31.77
N LEU A 212 -8.26 2.44 32.17
CA LEU A 212 -9.53 2.88 31.61
C LEU A 212 -9.87 4.35 31.89
N ILE A 213 -9.57 4.85 33.10
CA ILE A 213 -9.91 6.24 33.47
C ILE A 213 -9.10 7.25 32.63
N PRO A 214 -7.75 7.21 32.57
CA PRO A 214 -6.99 8.11 31.70
C PRO A 214 -7.39 7.99 30.22
N ALA A 215 -7.74 6.77 29.76
CA ALA A 215 -8.25 6.58 28.40
C ALA A 215 -9.57 7.35 28.18
N ALA A 216 -10.53 7.26 29.11
CA ALA A 216 -11.78 8.00 29.04
C ALA A 216 -11.58 9.53 29.01
N PHE A 217 -10.66 10.06 29.82
CA PHE A 217 -10.29 11.48 29.78
C PHE A 217 -9.74 11.87 28.40
N TYR A 218 -8.82 11.08 27.86
CA TYR A 218 -8.30 11.31 26.52
C TYR A 218 -9.42 11.30 25.46
N PHE A 219 -10.33 10.33 25.51
CA PHE A 219 -11.45 10.25 24.55
C PHE A 219 -12.36 11.47 24.61
N ALA A 220 -12.65 11.98 25.81
CA ALA A 220 -13.42 13.20 25.96
C ALA A 220 -12.71 14.40 25.31
N VAL A 221 -11.42 14.60 25.59
CA VAL A 221 -10.62 15.70 25.01
C VAL A 221 -10.53 15.56 23.49
N ALA A 222 -10.27 14.34 23.00
CA ALA A 222 -10.13 14.08 21.57
C ALA A 222 -11.45 14.29 20.81
N LEU A 223 -12.58 13.81 21.35
CA LEU A 223 -13.90 14.03 20.77
C LEU A 223 -14.25 15.52 20.71
N ILE A 224 -14.01 16.27 21.80
CA ILE A 224 -14.24 17.72 21.85
C ILE A 224 -13.36 18.43 20.82
N SER A 225 -12.08 18.06 20.73
CA SER A 225 -11.16 18.65 19.75
C SER A 225 -11.58 18.38 18.31
N SER A 226 -12.08 17.18 18.00
CA SER A 226 -12.57 16.80 16.66
C SER A 226 -13.87 17.51 16.28
N LEU A 227 -14.69 17.89 17.25
CA LEU A 227 -15.95 18.63 17.02
C LEU A 227 -15.73 20.14 16.88
N ILE A 228 -14.83 20.73 17.66
CA ILE A 228 -14.66 22.19 17.74
C ILE A 228 -13.57 22.68 16.78
N ILE A 229 -12.45 21.97 16.67
CA ILE A 229 -11.26 22.44 15.97
C ILE A 229 -11.26 21.86 14.56
N PHE A 230 -11.71 22.65 13.58
CA PHE A 230 -11.83 22.25 12.18
C PHE A 230 -12.55 20.89 12.03
N PRO A 231 -13.86 20.83 12.29
CA PRO A 231 -14.62 19.61 12.06
C PRO A 231 -14.57 19.26 10.57
N GLU A 232 -14.03 18.08 10.27
CA GLU A 232 -13.97 17.55 8.91
C GLU A 232 -14.82 16.28 8.86
N SER A 233 -15.74 16.23 7.88
CA SER A 233 -16.45 14.99 7.55
C SER A 233 -15.57 14.09 6.69
N LEU A 234 -15.80 12.78 6.75
CA LEU A 234 -15.16 11.79 5.91
C LEU A 234 -15.45 12.08 4.44
N ASN A 235 -16.68 12.46 4.11
CA ASN A 235 -17.03 12.92 2.76
C ASN A 235 -16.15 14.11 2.30
N HIS A 236 -15.87 15.08 3.19
CA HIS A 236 -14.98 16.21 2.86
C HIS A 236 -13.53 15.77 2.63
N GLN A 237 -13.02 14.88 3.48
CA GLN A 237 -11.65 14.38 3.40
C GLN A 237 -11.43 13.52 2.15
N ILE A 238 -12.33 12.58 1.85
CA ILE A 238 -12.22 11.71 0.67
C ILE A 238 -12.31 12.54 -0.61
N LEU A 239 -13.29 13.43 -0.72
CA LEU A 239 -13.42 14.27 -1.91
C LEU A 239 -12.22 15.20 -2.10
N GLY A 240 -11.69 15.76 -1.01
CA GLY A 240 -10.45 16.55 -1.05
C GLY A 240 -9.24 15.74 -1.51
N SER A 241 -9.14 14.49 -1.07
CA SER A 241 -8.07 13.58 -1.48
C SER A 241 -8.20 13.16 -2.94
N ILE A 242 -9.41 12.88 -3.45
CA ILE A 242 -9.65 12.63 -4.88
C ILE A 242 -9.17 13.84 -5.72
N ILE A 243 -9.45 15.06 -5.29
CA ILE A 243 -9.05 16.27 -6.00
C ILE A 243 -7.52 16.46 -5.98
N ASP A 244 -6.92 16.42 -4.79
CA ASP A 244 -5.52 16.77 -4.60
C ASP A 244 -4.55 15.65 -5.00
N ASP A 245 -4.94 14.40 -4.73
CA ASP A 245 -4.06 13.22 -4.81
C ASP A 245 -4.36 12.35 -6.04
N ALA A 246 -5.45 12.60 -6.80
CA ALA A 246 -5.72 11.96 -8.09
C ALA A 246 -5.92 12.93 -9.27
N LEU A 247 -6.90 13.84 -9.20
CA LEU A 247 -7.24 14.69 -10.35
C LEU A 247 -6.15 15.73 -10.69
N LYS A 248 -5.53 16.37 -9.70
CA LYS A 248 -4.41 17.31 -9.94
C LYS A 248 -3.16 16.61 -10.50
N PRO A 249 -2.74 15.45 -9.98
CA PRO A 249 -1.72 14.61 -10.62
C PRO A 249 -2.04 14.28 -12.07
N LEU A 250 -3.28 13.90 -12.39
CA LEU A 250 -3.70 13.59 -13.76
C LEU A 250 -3.54 14.79 -14.70
N VAL A 251 -3.90 16.00 -14.27
CA VAL A 251 -3.63 17.23 -15.05
C VAL A 251 -2.12 17.48 -15.22
N LYS A 252 -1.33 17.26 -14.17
CA LYS A 252 0.12 17.40 -14.23
C LYS A 252 0.75 16.39 -15.19
N GLU A 253 0.20 15.18 -15.28
CA GLU A 253 0.65 14.16 -16.22
C GLU A 253 0.46 14.60 -17.68
N ILE A 254 -0.71 15.16 -18.02
CA ILE A 254 -0.99 15.71 -19.36
C ILE A 254 0.04 16.80 -19.72
N LYS A 255 0.41 17.66 -18.76
CA LYS A 255 1.46 18.69 -18.95
C LYS A 255 2.84 18.09 -19.19
N ILE A 256 3.23 17.10 -18.40
CA ILE A 256 4.52 16.42 -18.59
C ILE A 256 4.59 15.74 -19.95
N GLN A 257 3.48 15.15 -20.42
CA GLN A 257 3.42 14.60 -21.77
C GLN A 257 3.61 15.67 -22.84
N GLY A 258 2.99 16.84 -22.68
CA GLY A 258 3.23 17.99 -23.54
C GLY A 258 4.69 18.45 -23.56
N ASP A 259 5.32 18.54 -22.38
CA ASP A 259 6.75 18.88 -22.25
C ASP A 259 7.65 17.86 -22.97
N ILE A 260 7.32 16.56 -22.88
CA ILE A 260 8.08 15.49 -23.54
C ILE A 260 7.94 15.58 -25.07
N LEU A 261 6.74 15.83 -25.57
CA LEU A 261 6.50 15.97 -27.02
C LEU A 261 7.15 17.22 -27.61
N ASN A 262 7.26 18.29 -26.82
CA ASN A 262 7.91 19.54 -27.23
C ASN A 262 9.45 19.53 -27.06
N GLY A 263 10.01 18.54 -26.35
CA GLY A 263 11.45 18.39 -26.15
C GLY A 263 12.17 17.80 -27.37
N ASP A 264 13.47 18.05 -27.49
CA ASP A 264 14.29 17.38 -28.51
C ASP A 264 14.54 15.92 -28.10
N PRO A 265 14.15 14.92 -28.91
CA PRO A 265 14.40 13.51 -28.63
C PRO A 265 15.88 13.13 -28.52
N ARG A 266 16.80 14.00 -28.95
CA ARG A 266 18.24 13.80 -28.82
C ARG A 266 18.75 14.09 -27.41
N GLU A 267 18.04 14.91 -26.64
CA GLU A 267 18.37 15.22 -25.25
C GLU A 267 17.70 14.23 -24.28
N TRP A 268 18.15 12.97 -24.36
CA TRP A 268 17.54 11.87 -23.60
C TRP A 268 17.54 12.09 -22.08
N ASP A 269 18.56 12.74 -21.52
CA ASP A 269 18.63 13.02 -20.07
C ASP A 269 17.44 13.86 -19.58
N HIS A 270 17.00 14.82 -20.38
CA HIS A 270 15.85 15.66 -20.05
C HIS A 270 14.53 14.88 -20.14
N ILE A 271 14.37 14.10 -21.21
CA ILE A 271 13.18 13.24 -21.41
C ILE A 271 13.09 12.16 -20.33
N HIS A 272 14.22 11.52 -20.00
CA HIS A 272 14.29 10.50 -18.97
C HIS A 272 13.92 11.07 -17.59
N GLY A 273 14.42 12.27 -17.25
CA GLY A 273 14.05 12.96 -16.02
C GLY A 273 12.55 13.25 -15.91
N LYS A 274 11.91 13.69 -17.01
CA LYS A 274 10.46 13.94 -17.09
C LYS A 274 9.63 12.65 -17.08
N ALA A 275 10.10 11.60 -17.77
CA ALA A 275 9.48 10.29 -17.78
C ALA A 275 9.49 9.64 -16.38
N GLU A 276 10.61 9.80 -15.65
CA GLU A 276 10.73 9.35 -14.26
C GLU A 276 9.80 10.15 -13.34
N GLU A 277 9.66 11.46 -13.56
CA GLU A 277 8.67 12.28 -12.87
C GLU A 277 7.24 11.76 -13.11
N ALA A 278 6.85 11.50 -14.36
CA ALA A 278 5.54 10.95 -14.71
C ALA A 278 5.30 9.54 -14.13
N ARG A 279 6.30 8.67 -14.13
CA ARG A 279 6.24 7.34 -13.50
C ARG A 279 6.02 7.44 -12.00
N SER A 280 6.78 8.30 -11.32
CA SER A 280 6.64 8.51 -9.88
C SER A 280 5.25 9.07 -9.52
N LEU A 281 4.74 9.98 -10.34
CA LEU A 281 3.41 10.58 -10.17
C LEU A 281 2.29 9.55 -10.31
N ARG A 282 2.36 8.69 -11.34
CA ARG A 282 1.39 7.59 -11.54
C ARG A 282 1.42 6.58 -10.41
N LYS A 283 2.61 6.22 -9.92
CA LYS A 283 2.79 5.33 -8.77
C LYS A 283 2.15 5.92 -7.51
N GLU A 284 2.43 7.19 -7.20
CA GLU A 284 1.81 7.90 -6.07
C GLU A 284 0.27 7.94 -6.22
N MET A 285 -0.24 8.27 -7.41
CA MET A 285 -1.67 8.34 -7.67
C MET A 285 -2.40 7.01 -7.45
N VAL A 286 -1.85 5.88 -7.91
CA VAL A 286 -2.47 4.55 -7.69
C VAL A 286 -2.50 4.20 -6.21
N GLN A 287 -1.39 4.44 -5.49
CA GLN A 287 -1.31 4.22 -4.04
C GLN A 287 -2.33 5.08 -3.28
N ASP A 288 -2.44 6.37 -3.64
CA ASP A 288 -3.34 7.30 -2.99
C ASP A 288 -4.83 6.95 -3.27
N ILE A 289 -5.18 6.56 -4.50
CA ILE A 289 -6.55 6.11 -4.85
C ILE A 289 -6.94 4.84 -4.10
N GLU A 290 -6.01 3.89 -3.98
CA GLU A 290 -6.25 2.64 -3.27
C GLU A 290 -6.37 2.86 -1.75
N ALA A 291 -5.55 3.74 -1.18
CA ALA A 291 -5.64 4.10 0.23
C ALA A 291 -7.01 4.73 0.59
N LEU A 292 -7.71 5.31 -0.39
CA LEU A 292 -9.07 5.83 -0.19
C LEU A 292 -10.14 4.73 -0.18
N GLU A 293 -9.91 3.61 -0.89
CA GLU A 293 -10.89 2.53 -1.06
C GLU A 293 -11.36 1.95 0.28
N ASP A 294 -10.43 1.87 1.23
CA ASP A 294 -10.72 1.39 2.58
C ASP A 294 -11.70 2.31 3.34
N ASN A 295 -11.61 3.61 3.10
CA ASN A 295 -12.45 4.61 3.75
C ASN A 295 -13.82 4.79 3.07
N LEU A 296 -14.00 4.34 1.83
CA LEU A 296 -15.27 4.49 1.09
C LEU A 296 -16.41 3.69 1.71
N SER A 297 -16.12 2.50 2.24
CA SER A 297 -17.13 1.66 2.89
C SER A 297 -17.74 2.35 4.11
N LEU A 298 -16.95 3.13 4.84
CA LEU A 298 -17.35 3.91 6.01
C LEU A 298 -18.18 5.15 5.66
N LEU A 299 -18.10 5.63 4.42
CA LEU A 299 -18.86 6.79 3.94
C LEU A 299 -20.38 6.56 4.03
N LYS A 300 -20.84 5.31 3.87
CA LYS A 300 -22.26 4.95 3.97
C LYS A 300 -22.86 5.14 5.37
N ILE A 301 -22.02 5.18 6.40
CA ILE A 301 -22.41 5.30 7.82
C ILE A 301 -22.35 6.77 8.30
N GLU A 302 -21.69 7.65 7.55
CA GLU A 302 -21.48 9.01 8.00
C GLU A 302 -22.72 9.89 7.78
N PHE A 303 -23.07 10.68 8.79
CA PHE A 303 -23.91 11.86 8.59
C PHE A 303 -23.08 12.97 7.91
N SER A 304 -23.44 13.32 6.68
CA SER A 304 -22.73 14.37 5.93
C SER A 304 -23.68 15.41 5.38
N ARG A 305 -23.23 16.67 5.33
CA ARG A 305 -23.91 17.74 4.61
C ARG A 305 -23.07 18.13 3.40
N GLY A 306 -23.72 18.27 2.25
CA GLY A 306 -23.05 18.63 1.00
C GLY A 306 -24.00 18.45 -0.18
N GLN A 307 -23.53 18.83 -1.37
CA GLN A 307 -24.26 18.58 -2.61
C GLN A 307 -24.22 17.09 -2.96
N LEU A 308 -23.03 16.47 -2.86
CA LEU A 308 -22.78 15.07 -3.18
C LEU A 308 -23.01 14.15 -1.98
N ASN A 309 -23.77 13.08 -2.20
CA ASN A 309 -24.02 12.01 -1.24
C ASN A 309 -22.89 10.96 -1.25
N ALA A 310 -22.92 10.02 -0.30
CA ALA A 310 -21.97 8.92 -0.21
C ALA A 310 -21.92 8.06 -1.48
N LYS A 311 -23.08 7.77 -2.09
CA LYS A 311 -23.15 7.01 -3.35
C LYS A 311 -22.47 7.74 -4.50
N ASP A 312 -22.66 9.06 -4.57
CA ASP A 312 -22.12 9.90 -5.64
C ASP A 312 -20.59 9.97 -5.53
N VAL A 313 -20.06 10.11 -4.32
CA VAL A 313 -18.60 10.11 -4.08
C VAL A 313 -17.98 8.74 -4.38
N ILE A 314 -18.67 7.64 -4.10
CA ILE A 314 -18.22 6.30 -4.49
C ILE A 314 -18.18 6.18 -6.02
N ALA A 315 -19.23 6.64 -6.73
CA ALA A 315 -19.25 6.64 -8.19
C ALA A 315 -18.12 7.50 -8.79
N ILE A 316 -17.83 8.66 -8.18
CA ILE A 316 -16.71 9.51 -8.55
C ILE A 316 -15.38 8.78 -8.33
N HIS A 317 -15.19 8.12 -7.19
CA HIS A 317 -13.97 7.34 -6.92
C HIS A 317 -13.78 6.22 -7.93
N ASP A 318 -14.82 5.43 -8.22
CA ASP A 318 -14.76 4.32 -9.17
C ASP A 318 -14.35 4.82 -10.57
N GLN A 319 -14.93 5.94 -11.02
CA GLN A 319 -14.57 6.55 -12.30
C GLN A 319 -13.14 7.13 -12.29
N VAL A 320 -12.71 7.77 -11.20
CA VAL A 320 -11.32 8.27 -11.09
C VAL A 320 -10.31 7.12 -11.05
N LYS A 321 -10.67 5.99 -10.42
CA LYS A 321 -9.87 4.76 -10.44
C LYS A 321 -9.72 4.23 -11.87
N GLN A 322 -10.80 4.24 -12.67
CA GLN A 322 -10.73 3.89 -14.10
C GLN A 322 -9.87 4.89 -14.89
N LEU A 323 -10.04 6.20 -14.68
CA LEU A 323 -9.21 7.25 -15.30
C LEU A 323 -7.73 7.08 -14.99
N SER A 324 -7.39 6.67 -13.77
CA SER A 324 -5.99 6.39 -13.41
C SER A 324 -5.40 5.24 -14.23
N GLY A 325 -6.20 4.22 -14.54
CA GLY A 325 -5.82 3.15 -15.46
C GLY A 325 -5.66 3.65 -16.91
N GLY A 326 -6.56 4.53 -17.37
CA GLY A 326 -6.44 5.20 -18.66
C GLY A 326 -5.18 6.05 -18.80
N ALA A 327 -4.79 6.77 -17.75
CA ALA A 327 -3.55 7.53 -17.72
C ALA A 327 -2.31 6.62 -17.90
N HIS A 328 -2.35 5.40 -17.36
CA HIS A 328 -1.28 4.42 -17.59
C HIS A 328 -1.17 3.98 -19.05
N VAL A 329 -2.30 3.80 -19.75
CA VAL A 329 -2.34 3.51 -21.19
C VAL A 329 -1.73 4.66 -21.97
N LEU A 330 -2.11 5.90 -21.65
CA LEU A 330 -1.60 7.09 -22.33
C LEU A 330 -0.07 7.22 -22.20
N ALA A 331 0.46 6.94 -21.02
CA ALA A 331 1.89 6.97 -20.79
C ALA A 331 2.63 5.67 -21.17
N ALA A 332 1.94 4.68 -21.76
CA ALA A 332 2.59 3.50 -22.34
C ALA A 332 3.59 3.91 -23.43
N PHE A 333 3.26 4.91 -24.27
CA PHE A 333 4.17 5.44 -25.28
C PHE A 333 5.55 5.82 -24.70
N ILE A 334 5.58 6.51 -23.56
CA ILE A 334 6.82 6.93 -22.88
C ILE A 334 7.60 5.70 -22.38
N VAL A 335 6.90 4.72 -21.80
CA VAL A 335 7.52 3.48 -21.27
C VAL A 335 8.14 2.66 -22.39
N LEU A 336 7.43 2.51 -23.51
CA LEU A 336 7.87 1.76 -24.68
C LEU A 336 9.10 2.41 -25.34
N MET A 337 9.15 3.75 -25.36
CA MET A 337 10.31 4.51 -25.82
C MET A 337 11.53 4.31 -24.89
N GLU A 338 11.34 4.36 -23.57
CA GLU A 338 12.43 4.20 -22.61
C GLU A 338 13.11 2.82 -22.68
N GLN A 339 12.35 1.76 -22.97
CA GLN A 339 12.90 0.41 -23.16
C GLN A 339 13.91 0.37 -24.31
N ASP A 340 13.59 1.04 -25.41
CA ASP A 340 14.44 1.08 -26.61
C ASP A 340 15.73 1.88 -26.38
N PHE A 341 15.65 3.00 -25.67
CA PHE A 341 16.82 3.83 -25.38
C PHE A 341 17.81 3.12 -24.44
N LYS A 342 17.33 2.37 -23.44
CA LYS A 342 18.21 1.58 -22.56
C LYS A 342 18.99 0.51 -23.34
N ILE A 343 18.34 -0.15 -24.29
CA ILE A 343 19.00 -1.11 -25.18
C ILE A 343 20.09 -0.42 -26.01
N ARG A 344 19.87 0.83 -26.46
CA ARG A 344 20.87 1.62 -27.20
C ARG A 344 22.07 2.00 -26.34
N GLU A 345 21.85 2.38 -25.08
CA GLU A 345 22.92 2.72 -24.13
C GLU A 345 23.77 1.49 -23.77
N GLU A 346 23.14 0.33 -23.60
CA GLU A 346 23.87 -0.93 -23.40
C GLU A 346 24.70 -1.31 -24.62
N ALA A 347 24.20 -1.06 -25.84
CA ALA A 347 24.91 -1.31 -27.08
C ALA A 347 26.06 -0.32 -27.32
N SER A 348 25.92 0.97 -26.97
CA SER A 348 26.97 1.98 -27.14
C SER A 348 28.12 1.81 -26.14
N ASN A 349 27.85 1.26 -24.96
CA ASN A 349 28.86 0.94 -23.95
C ASN A 349 29.81 -0.22 -24.37
N LEU A 350 29.53 -0.93 -25.47
CA LEU A 350 30.33 -2.05 -25.98
C LEU A 350 31.40 -1.66 -27.03
N GLY A 351 31.51 -0.39 -27.42
CA GLY A 351 32.62 0.10 -28.25
C GLY A 351 32.27 1.32 -29.11
N PRO A 352 33.28 2.11 -29.55
CA PRO A 352 33.09 3.30 -30.35
C PRO A 352 32.97 2.94 -31.83
N GLU A 353 31.97 2.16 -32.21
CA GLU A 353 31.65 1.91 -33.62
C GLU A 353 30.17 2.23 -33.87
N GLY A 354 29.94 3.45 -34.36
CA GLY A 354 28.66 3.86 -34.90
C GLY A 354 27.99 5.06 -34.24
N GLU A 355 28.71 6.15 -33.99
CA GLU A 355 28.09 7.49 -34.02
C GLU A 355 27.69 7.82 -35.47
N GLY A 356 26.71 7.08 -35.98
CA GLY A 356 25.96 7.45 -37.17
C GLY A 356 25.04 8.61 -36.80
N GLN A 357 25.21 9.73 -37.48
CA GLN A 357 24.34 10.89 -37.41
C GLN A 357 22.89 10.53 -37.81
N ALA A 358 22.12 9.92 -36.91
CA ALA A 358 20.69 9.66 -37.09
C ALA A 358 19.88 10.92 -36.74
N GLY A 359 20.17 12.02 -37.43
CA GLY A 359 19.49 13.29 -37.25
C GLY A 359 18.54 13.56 -38.41
N THR A 360 17.27 13.16 -38.30
CA THR A 360 16.10 13.87 -38.90
C THR A 360 14.73 13.22 -38.63
N SER A 361 14.55 11.90 -38.49
CA SER A 361 13.17 11.34 -38.51
C SER A 361 12.34 11.46 -37.22
N LEU A 362 12.92 11.24 -36.03
CA LEU A 362 12.12 11.12 -34.79
C LEU A 362 11.74 12.48 -34.18
N ALA A 363 12.62 13.48 -34.30
CA ALA A 363 12.34 14.87 -33.90
C ALA A 363 11.23 15.51 -34.75
N ASP A 364 11.21 15.21 -36.05
CA ASP A 364 10.17 15.66 -36.97
C ASP A 364 8.81 15.00 -36.64
N LEU A 365 8.81 13.71 -36.25
CA LEU A 365 7.60 13.02 -35.80
C LEU A 365 7.07 13.56 -34.46
N PHE A 366 7.95 13.87 -33.50
CA PHE A 366 7.57 14.45 -32.22
C PHE A 366 6.98 15.85 -32.38
N SER A 367 7.62 16.71 -33.17
CA SER A 367 7.08 18.05 -33.44
C SER A 367 5.75 18.01 -34.21
N THR A 368 5.63 17.10 -35.18
CA THR A 368 4.36 16.87 -35.89
C THR A 368 3.26 16.41 -34.92
N LEU A 369 3.54 15.43 -34.06
CA LEU A 369 2.60 14.92 -33.07
C LEU A 369 2.25 15.94 -31.99
N ALA A 370 3.24 16.76 -31.58
CA ALA A 370 3.04 17.83 -30.62
C ALA A 370 2.04 18.86 -31.15
N SER A 371 2.25 19.32 -32.40
CA SER A 371 1.38 20.29 -33.07
C SER A 371 -0.01 19.72 -33.39
N SER A 372 -0.11 18.45 -33.80
CA SER A 372 -1.40 17.85 -34.17
C SER A 372 -2.29 17.51 -32.96
N SER A 373 -1.68 17.26 -31.79
CA SER A 373 -2.41 16.92 -30.56
C SER A 373 -2.62 18.10 -29.60
N GLN A 374 -2.05 19.28 -29.88
CA GLN A 374 -2.03 20.41 -28.95
C GLN A 374 -3.44 20.88 -28.58
N ASP A 375 -4.29 21.15 -29.57
CA ASP A 375 -5.65 21.66 -29.35
C ASP A 375 -6.49 20.72 -28.46
N LEU A 376 -6.35 19.40 -28.68
CA LEU A 376 -7.03 18.38 -27.89
C LEU A 376 -6.52 18.34 -26.45
N ARG A 377 -5.20 18.39 -26.25
CA ARG A 377 -4.57 18.38 -24.92
C ARG A 377 -4.92 19.64 -24.12
N ASP A 378 -4.92 20.81 -24.76
CA ASP A 378 -5.25 22.09 -24.11
C ASP A 378 -6.73 22.16 -23.70
N SER A 379 -7.64 21.68 -24.57
CA SER A 379 -9.07 21.56 -24.25
C SER A 379 -9.33 20.55 -23.12
N LEU A 380 -8.60 19.43 -23.11
CA LEU A 380 -8.67 18.41 -22.07
C LEU A 380 -8.21 18.97 -20.71
N GLU A 381 -7.07 19.67 -20.69
CA GLU A 381 -6.56 20.35 -19.49
C GLU A 381 -7.57 21.35 -18.94
N LYS A 382 -8.10 22.23 -19.81
CA LYS A 382 -9.06 23.27 -19.42
C LYS A 382 -10.32 22.65 -18.79
N SER A 383 -10.89 21.64 -19.44
CA SER A 383 -12.13 20.98 -18.99
C SER A 383 -11.95 20.27 -17.63
N LEU A 384 -10.79 19.65 -17.41
CA LEU A 384 -10.44 19.04 -16.12
C LEU A 384 -10.23 20.09 -15.03
N LEU A 385 -9.53 21.20 -15.32
CA LEU A 385 -9.29 22.27 -14.35
C LEU A 385 -10.60 22.94 -13.90
N GLU A 386 -11.51 23.27 -14.82
CA GLU A 386 -12.83 23.83 -14.49
C GLU A 386 -13.63 22.91 -13.58
N THR A 387 -13.53 21.60 -13.81
CA THR A 387 -14.23 20.59 -13.03
C THR A 387 -13.61 20.37 -11.66
N ILE A 388 -12.27 20.39 -11.58
CA ILE A 388 -11.53 20.39 -10.31
C ILE A 388 -11.92 21.62 -9.47
N ASP A 389 -12.03 22.80 -10.10
CA ASP A 389 -12.44 24.02 -9.43
C ASP A 389 -13.88 23.96 -8.92
N TRP A 390 -14.80 23.37 -9.70
CA TRP A 390 -16.17 23.11 -9.24
C TRP A 390 -16.22 22.10 -8.09
N LEU A 391 -15.57 20.94 -8.20
CA LEU A 391 -15.52 19.93 -7.13
C LEU A 391 -14.92 20.50 -5.84
N ASN A 392 -13.86 21.30 -5.96
CA ASN A 392 -13.24 21.98 -4.82
C ASN A 392 -14.18 23.04 -4.22
N GLY A 393 -14.93 23.76 -5.07
CA GLY A 393 -15.99 24.67 -4.68
C GLY A 393 -17.10 23.97 -3.87
N VAL A 394 -17.66 22.88 -4.41
CA VAL A 394 -18.67 22.05 -3.74
C VAL A 394 -18.15 21.50 -2.41
N ASN A 395 -16.88 21.09 -2.37
CA ASN A 395 -16.29 20.55 -1.16
C ASN A 395 -16.02 21.61 -0.09
N THR A 396 -15.67 22.83 -0.49
CA THR A 396 -15.34 23.94 0.42
C THR A 396 -16.60 24.64 0.94
N TYR A 397 -17.57 24.90 0.07
CA TYR A 397 -18.80 25.65 0.38
C TYR A 397 -19.96 24.71 0.70
N ARG A 398 -19.75 23.67 1.52
CA ARG A 398 -20.81 22.71 1.93
C ARG A 398 -21.93 23.32 2.78
N TRP A 399 -21.61 24.39 3.52
CA TRP A 399 -22.51 25.05 4.47
C TRP A 399 -22.97 26.43 4.01
N SER A 400 -22.53 26.87 2.83
CA SER A 400 -22.70 28.22 2.30
C SER A 400 -23.03 28.16 0.80
N ARG A 401 -23.52 29.27 0.23
CA ARG A 401 -23.75 29.33 -1.22
C ARG A 401 -22.43 29.26 -1.99
N LEU A 402 -22.44 28.60 -3.15
CA LEU A 402 -21.31 28.59 -4.08
C LEU A 402 -21.02 30.01 -4.59
N PRO A 403 -19.76 30.48 -4.57
CA PRO A 403 -19.39 31.78 -5.14
C PRO A 403 -19.57 31.84 -6.67
N ASP A 404 -19.92 33.02 -7.18
CA ASP A 404 -20.12 33.29 -8.62
C ASP A 404 -18.83 33.16 -9.47
N ARG A 405 -17.64 33.05 -8.85
CA ARG A 405 -16.37 32.84 -9.57
C ARG A 405 -16.25 31.44 -10.17
N ILE A 406 -16.96 30.46 -9.60
CA ILE A 406 -16.84 29.05 -10.02
C ILE A 406 -17.62 28.91 -11.32
N ALA A 407 -17.02 28.23 -12.29
CA ALA A 407 -17.61 28.05 -13.62
C ALA A 407 -19.06 27.54 -13.49
N PRO A 408 -20.05 28.31 -13.98
CA PRO A 408 -21.43 27.89 -13.96
C PRO A 408 -21.59 26.62 -14.81
N ARG A 409 -22.69 25.90 -14.58
CA ARG A 409 -22.97 24.65 -15.29
C ARG A 409 -22.92 24.80 -16.80
N ASP A 410 -23.51 25.87 -17.34
CA ASP A 410 -23.56 26.15 -18.78
C ASP A 410 -22.14 26.29 -19.38
N SER A 411 -21.20 26.87 -18.64
CA SER A 411 -19.80 26.99 -19.07
C SER A 411 -19.10 25.62 -19.12
N ARG A 412 -19.36 24.74 -18.14
CA ARG A 412 -18.78 23.39 -18.12
C ARG A 412 -19.38 22.51 -19.21
N GLU A 413 -20.67 22.66 -19.49
CA GLU A 413 -21.33 21.97 -20.60
C GLU A 413 -20.77 22.42 -21.96
N ALA A 414 -20.54 23.73 -22.13
CA ALA A 414 -19.85 24.27 -23.31
C ALA A 414 -18.42 23.70 -23.44
N SER A 415 -17.62 23.66 -22.37
CA SER A 415 -16.26 23.10 -22.40
C SER A 415 -16.25 21.61 -22.80
N ILE A 416 -17.22 20.81 -22.35
CA ILE A 416 -17.35 19.40 -22.78
C ILE A 416 -17.74 19.31 -24.26
N GLN A 417 -18.64 20.18 -24.73
CA GLN A 417 -19.01 20.23 -26.14
C GLN A 417 -17.82 20.62 -27.02
N ASP A 418 -17.02 21.61 -26.61
CA ASP A 418 -15.77 21.99 -27.26
C ASP A 418 -14.79 20.81 -27.29
N LEU A 419 -14.61 20.10 -26.17
CA LEU A 419 -13.74 18.92 -26.10
C LEU A 419 -14.20 17.81 -27.07
N ARG A 420 -15.51 17.58 -27.20
CA ARG A 420 -16.05 16.64 -28.19
C ARG A 420 -15.79 17.08 -29.62
N GLN A 421 -15.89 18.38 -29.91
CA GLN A 421 -15.59 18.93 -31.23
C GLN A 421 -14.11 18.76 -31.58
N HIS A 422 -13.21 19.07 -30.65
CA HIS A 422 -11.77 18.85 -30.85
C HIS A 422 -11.42 17.36 -30.99
N LEU A 423 -12.07 16.48 -30.24
CA LEU A 423 -11.91 15.03 -30.40
C LEU A 423 -12.40 14.53 -31.77
N ALA A 424 -13.54 15.03 -32.25
CA ALA A 424 -14.04 14.71 -33.58
C ALA A 424 -13.11 15.22 -34.70
N ALA A 425 -12.59 16.45 -34.56
CA ALA A 425 -11.61 17.01 -35.48
C ALA A 425 -10.31 16.19 -35.51
N PHE A 426 -9.80 15.82 -34.32
CA PHE A 426 -8.60 14.99 -34.19
C PHE A 426 -8.76 13.62 -34.84
N ARG A 427 -9.93 12.97 -34.68
CA ARG A 427 -10.26 11.70 -35.36
C ARG A 427 -10.30 11.81 -36.87
N GLN A 428 -10.78 12.92 -37.42
CA GLN A 428 -10.96 13.03 -38.86
C GLN A 428 -9.67 13.42 -39.59
N ARG A 429 -8.84 14.26 -38.98
CA ARG A 429 -7.70 14.88 -39.67
C ARG A 429 -6.36 14.63 -38.99
N ASP A 430 -6.26 15.01 -37.72
CA ASP A 430 -4.97 15.27 -37.09
C ASP A 430 -4.30 14.00 -36.52
N GLN A 431 -5.07 12.92 -36.26
CA GLN A 431 -4.52 11.63 -35.83
C GLN A 431 -3.67 10.94 -36.92
N PHE A 432 -3.89 11.27 -38.19
CA PHE A 432 -3.19 10.67 -39.33
C PHE A 432 -1.91 11.41 -39.70
N ALA A 433 -1.64 12.59 -39.14
CA ALA A 433 -0.47 13.39 -39.49
C ALA A 433 0.87 12.61 -39.37
N PRO A 434 1.09 11.77 -38.33
CA PRO A 434 2.29 10.93 -38.27
C PRO A 434 2.32 9.84 -39.35
N LEU A 435 1.17 9.27 -39.69
CA LEU A 435 1.02 8.18 -40.66
C LEU A 435 1.08 8.66 -42.12
N GLN A 436 0.77 9.93 -42.40
CA GLN A 436 0.92 10.50 -43.74
C GLN A 436 2.37 10.53 -44.23
N ALA A 437 3.35 10.53 -43.30
CA ALA A 437 4.77 10.38 -43.63
C ALA A 437 5.07 9.02 -44.28
N LEU A 438 4.23 7.99 -44.07
CA LEU A 438 4.37 6.64 -44.62
C LEU A 438 4.29 6.64 -46.16
N HIS A 439 3.45 7.49 -46.76
CA HIS A 439 3.31 7.61 -48.22
C HIS A 439 4.52 8.24 -48.91
N ARG A 440 5.39 8.93 -48.15
CA ARG A 440 6.62 9.51 -48.69
C ARG A 440 7.77 8.50 -48.76
N LEU A 441 7.60 7.29 -48.22
CA LEU A 441 8.59 6.24 -48.27
C LEU A 441 8.53 5.51 -49.63
N PRO A 442 9.63 5.44 -50.41
CA PRO A 442 9.64 4.82 -51.74
C PRO A 442 9.30 3.32 -51.71
N ASP A 443 8.68 2.84 -52.80
CA ASP A 443 8.04 1.52 -52.96
C ASP A 443 8.95 0.28 -53.04
N SER A 444 10.22 0.34 -52.64
CA SER A 444 11.13 -0.76 -52.92
C SER A 444 10.90 -1.98 -52.01
N SER A 445 10.21 -2.97 -52.56
CA SER A 445 10.10 -4.38 -52.17
C SER A 445 11.44 -5.15 -52.14
N SER A 446 12.58 -4.48 -52.00
CA SER A 446 13.87 -5.16 -51.86
C SER A 446 14.07 -5.61 -50.41
N GLU A 447 14.31 -6.90 -50.24
CA GLU A 447 14.59 -7.61 -48.98
C GLU A 447 15.83 -7.09 -48.23
N THR A 448 16.56 -6.12 -48.78
CA THR A 448 17.74 -5.46 -48.19
C THR A 448 17.47 -3.97 -47.98
N MET A 449 16.77 -3.62 -46.91
CA MET A 449 16.70 -2.23 -46.44
C MET A 449 17.35 -2.11 -45.07
N ASP A 450 18.14 -1.05 -44.88
CA ASP A 450 18.89 -0.76 -43.66
C ASP A 450 18.02 -0.74 -42.40
N LEU A 451 18.63 -1.15 -41.27
CA LEU A 451 18.05 -1.15 -39.93
C LEU A 451 17.43 0.22 -39.54
N GLU A 452 17.96 1.32 -40.09
CA GLU A 452 17.45 2.68 -39.89
C GLU A 452 16.05 2.91 -40.50
N SER A 453 15.77 2.35 -41.67
CA SER A 453 14.42 2.42 -42.27
C SER A 453 13.36 1.67 -41.45
N SER A 454 13.79 0.58 -40.81
CA SER A 454 12.95 -0.22 -39.90
C SER A 454 12.61 0.57 -38.63
N LYS A 455 13.57 1.35 -38.11
CA LYS A 455 13.37 2.22 -36.94
C LYS A 455 12.36 3.34 -37.24
N ASN A 456 12.51 4.04 -38.36
CA ASN A 456 11.62 5.15 -38.73
C ASN A 456 10.15 4.71 -38.87
N THR A 457 9.91 3.50 -39.40
CA THR A 457 8.55 2.95 -39.53
C THR A 457 7.97 2.47 -38.19
N LEU A 458 8.80 1.90 -37.31
CA LEU A 458 8.38 1.50 -35.96
C LEU A 458 8.01 2.71 -35.11
N ASP A 459 8.81 3.78 -35.15
CA ASP A 459 8.57 5.01 -34.39
C ASP A 459 7.28 5.72 -34.82
N MET A 460 6.94 5.68 -36.10
CA MET A 460 5.66 6.16 -36.60
C MET A 460 4.47 5.34 -36.08
N PHE A 461 4.58 4.01 -35.97
CA PHE A 461 3.54 3.18 -35.34
C PHE A 461 3.43 3.45 -33.84
N ARG A 462 4.53 3.82 -33.15
CA ARG A 462 4.48 4.28 -31.75
C ARG A 462 3.74 5.60 -31.61
N CYS A 463 3.94 6.55 -32.53
CA CYS A 463 3.15 7.79 -32.57
C CYS A 463 1.66 7.52 -32.81
N ALA A 464 1.31 6.54 -33.66
CA ALA A 464 -0.07 6.10 -33.83
C ALA A 464 -0.65 5.48 -32.53
N ALA A 465 0.14 4.69 -31.80
CA ALA A 465 -0.24 4.15 -30.49
C ALA A 465 -0.51 5.26 -29.46
N PHE A 466 0.27 6.34 -29.47
CA PHE A 466 0.00 7.52 -28.65
C PHE A 466 -1.33 8.18 -29.03
N SER A 467 -1.57 8.45 -30.31
CA SER A 467 -2.82 9.05 -30.80
C SER A 467 -4.05 8.24 -30.39
N THR A 468 -4.02 6.91 -30.56
CA THR A 468 -5.10 6.02 -30.12
C THR A 468 -5.32 6.05 -28.61
N SER A 469 -4.23 6.07 -27.84
CA SER A 469 -4.30 6.14 -26.37
C SER A 469 -4.87 7.47 -25.89
N LEU A 470 -4.52 8.58 -26.56
CA LEU A 470 -5.05 9.92 -26.26
C LEU A 470 -6.55 10.01 -26.53
N ILE A 471 -7.02 9.43 -27.64
CA ILE A 471 -8.46 9.35 -27.94
C ILE A 471 -9.18 8.55 -26.85
N GLY A 472 -8.68 7.36 -26.51
CA GLY A 472 -9.29 6.50 -25.49
C GLY A 472 -9.31 7.13 -24.10
N PHE A 473 -8.26 7.88 -23.74
CA PHE A 473 -8.23 8.63 -22.49
C PHE A 473 -9.20 9.81 -22.48
N THR A 474 -9.31 10.54 -23.60
CA THR A 474 -10.22 11.68 -23.73
C THR A 474 -11.69 11.24 -23.63
N GLU A 475 -12.06 10.10 -24.22
CA GLU A 475 -13.39 9.52 -24.06
C GLU A 475 -13.74 9.19 -22.60
N GLN A 476 -12.78 8.63 -21.85
CA GLN A 476 -12.98 8.36 -20.42
C GLN A 476 -13.15 9.66 -19.63
N VAL A 477 -12.36 10.68 -19.95
CA VAL A 477 -12.53 12.00 -19.32
C VAL A 477 -13.89 12.59 -19.66
N ILE A 478 -14.36 12.51 -20.91
CA ILE A 478 -15.71 12.97 -21.29
C ILE A 478 -16.77 12.22 -20.47
N ALA A 479 -16.69 10.90 -20.34
CA ALA A 479 -17.63 10.10 -19.55
C ALA A 479 -17.64 10.53 -18.06
N PHE A 480 -16.47 10.78 -17.47
CA PHE A 480 -16.34 11.30 -16.12
C PHE A 480 -16.93 12.71 -15.97
N LEU A 481 -16.66 13.61 -16.91
CA LEU A 481 -17.18 14.98 -16.91
C LEU A 481 -18.71 14.97 -17.04
N GLN A 482 -19.28 14.07 -17.86
CA GLN A 482 -20.72 13.87 -17.96
C GLN A 482 -21.33 13.37 -16.65
N LEU A 483 -20.72 12.36 -16.01
CA LEU A 483 -21.18 11.89 -14.70
C LEU A 483 -21.28 13.04 -13.70
N LEU A 484 -20.29 13.94 -13.66
CA LEU A 484 -20.32 15.08 -12.75
C LEU A 484 -21.40 16.11 -13.10
N LEU A 485 -21.69 16.34 -14.38
CA LEU A 485 -22.82 17.18 -14.80
C LEU A 485 -24.17 16.55 -14.43
N ASP A 486 -24.32 15.24 -14.56
CA ASP A 486 -25.53 14.51 -14.21
C ASP A 486 -25.76 14.51 -12.69
N LEU A 487 -24.68 14.43 -11.90
CA LEU A 487 -24.74 14.57 -10.45
C LEU A 487 -25.11 15.99 -10.01
N ASP A 488 -24.56 17.02 -10.68
CA ASP A 488 -24.92 18.42 -10.44
C ASP A 488 -26.40 18.69 -10.77
N GLN A 489 -26.91 18.08 -11.84
CA GLN A 489 -28.34 18.09 -12.22
C GLN A 489 -29.24 17.44 -11.17
N ALA A 490 -28.88 16.24 -10.73
CA ALA A 490 -29.67 15.49 -9.77
C ALA A 490 -29.72 16.18 -8.39
N THR A 491 -28.67 16.90 -8.03
CA THR A 491 -28.52 17.52 -6.72
C THR A 491 -28.08 18.99 -6.81
N PRO A 492 -28.96 19.94 -7.17
CA PRO A 492 -28.55 21.34 -7.40
C PRO A 492 -28.19 22.14 -6.14
N GLY A 493 -28.22 21.54 -4.95
CA GLY A 493 -27.94 22.24 -3.70
C GLY A 493 -27.58 21.32 -2.53
N ALA A 494 -26.88 21.88 -1.55
CA ALA A 494 -26.41 21.14 -0.38
C ALA A 494 -27.55 20.66 0.51
N LYS A 495 -27.66 19.34 0.71
CA LYS A 495 -28.63 18.69 1.58
C LYS A 495 -27.92 17.94 2.71
N ALA A 496 -28.65 17.63 3.77
CA ALA A 496 -28.18 16.73 4.82
C ALA A 496 -28.47 15.29 4.38
N HIS A 497 -27.43 14.45 4.35
CA HIS A 497 -27.50 13.04 3.99
C HIS A 497 -27.43 12.19 5.26
N TYR A 498 -28.40 11.28 5.41
CA TYR A 498 -28.49 10.35 6.52
C TYR A 498 -27.93 8.97 6.15
N PRO A 499 -27.34 8.23 7.09
CA PRO A 499 -26.74 6.93 6.81
C PRO A 499 -27.78 5.92 6.32
N ALA A 500 -27.49 5.27 5.20
CA ALA A 500 -28.30 4.17 4.67
C ALA A 500 -28.00 2.90 5.47
N ALA A 501 -28.86 2.60 6.45
CA ALA A 501 -28.94 1.37 7.24
C ALA A 501 -27.61 0.75 7.74
N MET A 502 -27.25 1.07 8.97
CA MET A 502 -26.14 0.51 9.75
C MET A 502 -26.12 -1.04 9.81
N SER A 503 -27.26 -1.71 9.62
CA SER A 503 -27.40 -3.16 9.58
C SER A 503 -26.82 -3.82 8.32
N ALA A 504 -26.86 -3.15 7.17
CA ALA A 504 -26.31 -3.66 5.91
C ALA A 504 -24.77 -3.69 5.94
N LEU A 505 -24.15 -2.75 6.68
CA LEU A 505 -22.71 -2.77 6.90
C LEU A 505 -22.30 -3.81 7.94
N MET A 506 -23.09 -4.07 8.98
CA MET A 506 -22.75 -5.13 9.94
C MET A 506 -22.71 -6.51 9.26
N SER A 507 -23.61 -6.78 8.31
CA SER A 507 -23.57 -7.99 7.49
C SER A 507 -22.45 -7.98 6.45
N GLU A 508 -22.15 -6.83 5.82
CA GLU A 508 -21.06 -6.68 4.85
C GLU A 508 -19.67 -6.71 5.50
N MET A 509 -19.53 -6.23 6.74
CA MET A 509 -18.31 -6.26 7.56
C MET A 509 -18.05 -7.64 8.16
N MET A 510 -19.11 -8.44 8.34
CA MET A 510 -19.04 -9.87 8.70
C MET A 510 -18.82 -10.77 7.47
N SER A 511 -19.12 -10.28 6.27
CA SER A 511 -18.84 -10.92 4.98
C SER A 511 -17.37 -10.70 4.57
N HIS A 512 -16.81 -11.68 3.85
CA HIS A 512 -15.38 -11.89 3.57
C HIS A 512 -14.70 -10.84 2.66
N LYS A 513 -15.22 -9.62 2.49
CA LYS A 513 -14.49 -8.56 1.77
C LYS A 513 -13.53 -7.88 2.73
N ASP A 514 -12.24 -7.90 2.41
CA ASP A 514 -11.16 -7.30 3.18
C ASP A 514 -11.10 -5.78 2.93
N VAL A 515 -11.10 -4.98 4.01
CA VAL A 515 -10.86 -3.51 4.05
C VAL A 515 -9.88 -3.33 5.18
N SER A 516 -8.80 -2.59 4.96
CA SER A 516 -7.74 -2.41 5.96
C SER A 516 -8.21 -1.55 7.15
N SER A 517 -7.51 -1.65 8.29
CA SER A 517 -7.75 -0.76 9.43
C SER A 517 -6.96 0.55 9.29
N PRO A 518 -7.57 1.75 9.45
CA PRO A 518 -6.86 3.04 9.41
C PRO A 518 -5.80 3.26 10.52
N PHE A 519 -5.52 2.24 11.32
CA PHE A 519 -4.62 2.28 12.49
C PHE A 519 -3.60 1.15 12.49
N ALA A 520 -3.49 0.40 11.39
CA ALA A 520 -2.46 -0.60 11.25
C ALA A 520 -1.08 0.08 11.41
N MET A 521 -0.34 -0.30 12.45
CA MET A 521 1.01 0.20 12.67
C MET A 521 1.96 -0.63 11.78
N GLY A 522 1.91 -0.34 10.48
CA GLY A 522 2.57 -1.10 9.42
C GLY A 522 1.57 -1.56 8.35
N LYS A 523 2.02 -1.60 7.09
CA LYS A 523 1.22 -1.99 5.94
C LYS A 523 0.78 -3.44 6.07
N GLU A 524 -0.52 -3.68 6.01
CA GLU A 524 -1.05 -5.03 5.92
C GLU A 524 -0.79 -5.54 4.50
N HIS A 525 0.06 -6.54 4.37
CA HIS A 525 0.19 -7.24 3.11
C HIS A 525 -1.15 -7.91 2.77
N LYS A 526 -1.78 -7.49 1.68
CA LYS A 526 -2.88 -8.20 0.99
C LYS A 526 -2.37 -9.53 0.43
N ASP A 527 -1.85 -10.41 1.29
CA ASP A 527 -1.56 -11.78 0.91
C ASP A 527 -2.86 -12.57 1.07
N SER A 528 -3.74 -12.46 0.07
CA SER A 528 -4.81 -13.42 -0.14
C SER A 528 -4.23 -14.84 -0.05
N ASP A 529 -4.97 -15.71 0.65
CA ASP A 529 -4.59 -17.06 1.02
C ASP A 529 -3.81 -17.78 -0.09
N VAL A 530 -2.59 -18.21 0.20
CA VAL A 530 -1.73 -19.03 -0.70
C VAL A 530 -2.30 -20.46 -0.90
N ARG A 531 -3.52 -20.76 -0.40
CA ARG A 531 -4.15 -22.09 -0.55
C ARG A 531 -5.68 -22.10 -0.70
N SER A 532 -6.37 -20.97 -0.55
CA SER A 532 -7.83 -20.90 -0.70
C SER A 532 -8.24 -19.79 -1.65
N GLU A 533 -7.93 -19.99 -2.94
CA GLU A 533 -8.81 -19.72 -4.08
C GLU A 533 -8.02 -20.02 -5.37
N ILE A 534 -7.94 -21.29 -5.72
CA ILE A 534 -7.81 -21.67 -7.13
C ILE A 534 -9.21 -21.53 -7.70
N THR A 535 -9.61 -20.31 -8.05
CA THR A 535 -10.69 -19.93 -9.00
C THR A 535 -10.83 -18.41 -8.99
N LEU A 536 -9.92 -17.70 -9.66
CA LEU A 536 -10.15 -16.32 -10.14
C LEU A 536 -10.59 -16.30 -11.60
N VAL A 537 -11.41 -17.29 -11.98
CA VAL A 537 -12.22 -17.30 -13.20
C VAL A 537 -13.61 -17.73 -12.78
N GLY A 538 -14.54 -16.79 -12.75
CA GLY A 538 -15.95 -17.14 -12.90
C GLY A 538 -16.12 -17.58 -14.34
N ASP A 539 -16.06 -18.89 -14.59
CA ASP A 539 -16.45 -19.47 -15.86
C ASP A 539 -17.98 -19.52 -15.89
N PRO A 540 -18.66 -18.74 -16.76
CA PRO A 540 -20.12 -18.80 -16.88
C PRO A 540 -20.62 -20.15 -17.43
N ASP A 541 -19.74 -20.99 -17.97
CA ASP A 541 -20.11 -22.26 -18.64
C ASP A 541 -19.91 -23.52 -17.79
N SER A 542 -19.48 -23.40 -16.54
CA SER A 542 -19.28 -24.57 -15.65
C SER A 542 -20.57 -25.21 -15.11
N LYS A 543 -21.76 -24.76 -15.54
CA LYS A 543 -23.05 -25.35 -15.15
C LYS A 543 -23.51 -26.54 -16.00
N LEU A 544 -22.71 -27.01 -16.97
CA LEU A 544 -23.12 -28.10 -17.86
C LEU A 544 -22.10 -29.24 -17.98
N SER A 545 -21.54 -29.73 -16.87
CA SER A 545 -21.01 -31.11 -16.78
C SER A 545 -20.69 -31.50 -15.34
N SER A 546 -21.73 -31.83 -14.57
CA SER A 546 -21.59 -32.65 -13.35
C SER A 546 -22.90 -33.38 -13.09
N GLY A 547 -23.33 -34.13 -14.10
CA GLY A 547 -24.27 -35.23 -13.93
C GLY A 547 -23.48 -36.52 -14.02
N GLU A 548 -22.89 -36.96 -12.90
CA GLU A 548 -22.66 -38.38 -12.61
C GLU A 548 -22.16 -38.59 -11.17
N GLY A 549 -23.06 -39.11 -10.34
CA GLY A 549 -22.78 -40.06 -9.26
C GLY A 549 -21.76 -39.69 -8.17
N SER A 550 -22.16 -38.90 -7.18
CA SER A 550 -21.62 -39.06 -5.82
C SER A 550 -22.76 -39.28 -4.82
N GLY A 551 -22.87 -40.51 -4.34
CA GLY A 551 -23.89 -40.96 -3.40
C GLY A 551 -23.99 -40.10 -2.15
N PHE A 552 -25.23 -39.84 -1.78
CA PHE A 552 -25.66 -39.19 -0.56
C PHE A 552 -25.24 -40.01 0.67
N THR A 553 -24.04 -39.79 1.22
CA THR A 553 -23.68 -40.36 2.52
C THR A 553 -24.30 -39.54 3.65
N ARG A 554 -25.35 -40.12 4.23
CA ARG A 554 -26.02 -39.82 5.50
C ARG A 554 -25.09 -39.12 6.52
N ARG A 555 -25.35 -37.83 6.80
CA ARG A 555 -24.65 -37.06 7.85
C ARG A 555 -24.93 -37.68 9.23
N SER A 556 -23.90 -38.30 9.81
CA SER A 556 -23.87 -38.76 11.20
C SER A 556 -23.52 -37.61 12.15
N VAL A 557 -24.26 -37.49 13.26
CA VAL A 557 -24.07 -36.50 14.34
C VAL A 557 -22.68 -36.61 15.00
N PHE A 558 -21.95 -37.71 14.80
CA PHE A 558 -20.58 -37.92 15.28
C PHE A 558 -19.47 -37.39 14.35
N GLY A 559 -19.81 -36.82 13.18
CA GLY A 559 -18.84 -36.21 12.25
C GLY A 559 -18.45 -34.77 12.60
N ILE A 560 -19.26 -34.07 13.39
CA ILE A 560 -19.06 -32.67 13.79
C ILE A 560 -17.79 -32.47 14.62
N PRO A 561 -17.46 -33.28 15.65
CA PRO A 561 -16.23 -33.09 16.42
C PRO A 561 -14.99 -33.37 15.58
N ARG A 562 -15.01 -34.37 14.69
CA ARG A 562 -13.85 -34.67 13.81
C ARG A 562 -13.65 -33.58 12.76
N ALA A 563 -14.73 -33.05 12.18
CA ALA A 563 -14.68 -31.90 11.27
C ALA A 563 -14.19 -30.65 11.99
N CYS A 564 -14.64 -30.40 13.23
CA CYS A 564 -14.21 -29.28 14.05
C CYS A 564 -12.73 -29.40 14.46
N VAL A 565 -12.25 -30.59 14.84
CA VAL A 565 -10.85 -30.85 15.17
C VAL A 565 -9.94 -30.71 13.94
N VAL A 566 -10.37 -31.19 12.77
CA VAL A 566 -9.63 -30.99 11.51
C VAL A 566 -9.66 -29.52 11.08
N TRP A 567 -10.77 -28.82 11.29
CA TRP A 567 -10.92 -27.39 11.00
C TRP A 567 -10.05 -26.52 11.91
N VAL A 568 -10.11 -26.75 13.23
CA VAL A 568 -9.25 -26.11 14.23
C VAL A 568 -7.78 -26.47 13.98
N GLY A 569 -7.47 -27.74 13.71
CA GLY A 569 -6.11 -28.19 13.40
C GLY A 569 -5.52 -27.52 12.16
N ARG A 570 -6.28 -27.46 11.06
CA ARG A 570 -5.87 -26.75 9.83
C ARG A 570 -5.67 -25.25 10.06
N ARG A 571 -6.48 -24.63 10.92
CA ARG A 571 -6.36 -23.22 11.27
C ARG A 571 -5.13 -22.98 12.16
N ILE A 572 -4.90 -23.73 13.23
CA ILE A 572 -3.69 -23.57 14.08
C ILE A 572 -2.38 -23.73 13.28
N ILE A 573 -2.38 -24.60 12.26
CA ILE A 573 -1.23 -24.84 11.38
C ILE A 573 -1.08 -23.76 10.29
N SER A 574 -2.05 -22.86 10.13
CA SER A 574 -1.93 -21.75 9.18
C SER A 574 -0.81 -20.78 9.60
N PRO A 575 -0.23 -20.00 8.67
CA PRO A 575 0.78 -18.99 9.00
C PRO A 575 0.32 -18.01 10.09
N GLN A 576 -0.95 -17.60 10.05
CA GLN A 576 -1.59 -16.74 11.04
C GLN A 576 -1.72 -17.43 12.41
N GLY A 577 -1.98 -18.74 12.43
CA GLY A 577 -2.00 -19.56 13.63
C GLY A 577 -0.66 -19.73 14.30
N ILE A 578 0.37 -19.97 13.50
CA ILE A 578 1.75 -20.06 13.98
C ILE A 578 2.21 -18.71 14.55
N PHE A 579 1.83 -17.60 13.90
CA PHE A 579 2.08 -16.25 14.43
C PHE A 579 1.39 -16.04 15.78
N ALA A 580 0.09 -16.34 15.89
CA ALA A 580 -0.66 -16.21 17.14
C ALA A 580 -0.09 -17.11 18.26
N LEU A 581 0.40 -18.30 17.90
CA LEU A 581 1.06 -19.21 18.83
C LEU A 581 2.38 -18.63 19.34
N LYS A 582 3.25 -18.14 18.45
CA LYS A 582 4.50 -17.45 18.84
C LYS A 582 4.21 -16.26 19.75
N PHE A 583 3.19 -15.48 19.43
CA PHE A 583 2.74 -14.33 20.23
C PHE A 583 2.33 -14.72 21.66
N ALA A 584 1.58 -15.82 21.81
CA ALA A 584 1.18 -16.35 23.11
C ALA A 584 2.38 -16.92 23.88
N ILE A 585 3.31 -17.61 23.21
CA ILE A 585 4.54 -18.15 23.81
C ILE A 585 5.42 -17.04 24.38
N VAL A 586 5.68 -15.95 23.62
CA VAL A 586 6.44 -14.79 24.12
C VAL A 586 5.80 -14.20 25.36
N SER A 587 4.48 -14.04 25.33
CA SER A 587 3.72 -13.41 26.41
C SER A 587 3.80 -14.26 27.69
N VAL A 588 3.62 -15.57 27.59
CA VAL A 588 3.76 -16.48 28.75
C VAL A 588 5.21 -16.57 29.23
N ALA A 589 6.19 -16.57 28.33
CA ALA A 589 7.60 -16.57 28.72
C ALA A 589 7.96 -15.33 29.55
N LEU A 590 7.47 -14.14 29.16
CA LEU A 590 7.66 -12.90 29.92
C LEU A 590 6.76 -12.80 31.17
N PHE A 591 5.72 -13.63 31.29
CA PHE A 591 4.90 -13.74 32.50
C PHE A 591 5.61 -14.51 33.63
N ILE A 592 6.48 -15.49 33.32
CA ILE A 592 7.14 -16.34 34.33
C ILE A 592 7.88 -15.52 35.42
N PRO A 593 8.69 -14.50 35.09
CA PRO A 593 9.39 -13.69 36.11
C PRO A 593 8.45 -12.95 37.09
N PHE A 594 7.18 -12.71 36.74
CA PHE A 594 6.21 -12.07 37.63
C PHE A 594 5.75 -13.00 38.75
N VAL A 595 5.75 -14.31 38.51
CA VAL A 595 5.15 -15.29 39.43
C VAL A 595 6.18 -16.11 40.21
N CYS A 596 7.47 -15.95 39.91
CA CYS A 596 8.56 -16.54 40.69
C CYS A 596 8.93 -15.62 41.87
N LYS A 597 8.71 -16.08 43.11
CA LYS A 597 8.97 -15.31 44.35
C LYS A 597 10.36 -14.62 44.40
N SER A 598 11.39 -15.23 43.80
CA SER A 598 12.74 -14.68 43.74
C SER A 598 12.89 -13.47 42.81
N SER A 599 12.07 -13.35 41.76
CA SER A 599 12.15 -12.29 40.74
C SER A 599 10.98 -11.30 40.79
N THR A 600 9.87 -11.68 41.43
CA THR A 600 8.62 -10.91 41.49
C THR A 600 8.83 -9.45 41.92
N TYR A 601 9.59 -9.23 43.01
CA TYR A 601 9.86 -7.88 43.51
C TYR A 601 10.60 -7.01 42.49
N PHE A 602 11.66 -7.55 41.87
CA PHE A 602 12.45 -6.84 40.86
C PHE A 602 11.60 -6.44 39.65
N VAL A 603 10.73 -7.33 39.19
CA VAL A 603 9.90 -7.11 38.00
C VAL A 603 8.83 -6.05 38.27
N TYR A 604 8.11 -6.11 39.40
CA TYR A 604 7.10 -5.09 39.73
C TYR A 604 7.72 -3.74 40.08
N PHE A 605 8.85 -3.72 40.79
CA PHE A 605 9.57 -2.48 41.10
C PHE A 605 10.01 -1.74 39.84
N ASN A 606 10.54 -2.46 38.85
CA ASN A 606 10.92 -1.89 37.56
C ASN A 606 9.73 -1.74 36.59
N LYS A 607 8.48 -1.95 37.03
CA LYS A 607 7.26 -1.94 36.19
C LYS A 607 7.46 -2.75 34.88
N GLY A 608 7.94 -3.98 35.00
CA GLY A 608 8.31 -4.87 33.88
C GLY A 608 7.15 -5.27 32.96
N PHE A 609 5.91 -4.91 33.29
CA PHE A 609 4.74 -5.20 32.44
C PHE A 609 4.86 -4.52 31.06
N TRP A 610 5.57 -3.40 30.97
CA TRP A 610 5.88 -2.76 29.69
C TRP A 610 6.73 -3.63 28.77
N ALA A 611 7.60 -4.50 29.31
CA ALA A 611 8.37 -5.41 28.47
C ALA A 611 7.45 -6.42 27.77
N VAL A 612 6.37 -6.87 28.43
CA VAL A 612 5.33 -7.74 27.86
C VAL A 612 4.59 -7.02 26.74
N ILE A 613 4.05 -5.82 27.03
CA ILE A 613 3.31 -5.00 26.05
C ILE A 613 4.18 -4.68 24.83
N LEU A 614 5.46 -4.33 25.04
CA LEU A 614 6.38 -3.98 23.95
C LEU A 614 6.77 -5.19 23.11
N ALA A 615 6.94 -6.37 23.71
CA ALA A 615 7.18 -7.60 22.97
C ALA A 615 6.00 -7.90 22.03
N GLN A 616 4.77 -7.84 22.55
CA GLN A 616 3.53 -8.01 21.79
C GLN A 616 3.34 -6.95 20.68
N LEU A 617 3.68 -5.69 20.95
CA LEU A 617 3.60 -4.62 19.96
C LEU A 617 4.63 -4.74 18.84
N SER A 618 5.74 -5.44 19.09
CA SER A 618 6.88 -5.49 18.18
C SER A 618 6.92 -6.73 17.29
N LEU A 619 6.07 -7.73 17.54
CA LEU A 619 5.95 -8.91 16.70
C LEU A 619 5.26 -8.58 15.37
N SER A 620 5.94 -8.90 14.27
CA SER A 620 5.45 -8.93 12.90
C SER A 620 5.40 -10.37 12.36
N VAL A 621 4.67 -10.58 11.26
CA VAL A 621 4.45 -11.91 10.68
C VAL A 621 5.66 -12.39 9.88
N TYR A 622 6.42 -11.45 9.29
CA TYR A 622 7.59 -11.74 8.46
C TYR A 622 8.90 -11.36 9.16
N SER A 623 9.94 -12.16 8.94
CA SER A 623 11.25 -11.99 9.59
C SER A 623 12.04 -10.77 9.11
N GLY A 624 12.05 -10.48 7.80
CA GLY A 624 12.70 -9.27 7.24
C GLY A 624 12.06 -7.98 7.76
N GLU A 625 10.73 -7.95 7.82
CA GLU A 625 9.96 -6.85 8.41
C GLU A 625 10.26 -6.70 9.92
N GLN A 626 10.35 -7.82 10.65
CA GLN A 626 10.69 -7.83 12.08
C GLN A 626 12.04 -7.16 12.34
N ILE A 627 13.04 -7.41 11.49
CA ILE A 627 14.39 -6.84 11.63
C ILE A 627 14.36 -5.33 11.40
N SER A 628 13.70 -4.88 10.32
CA SER A 628 13.55 -3.45 10.03
C SER A 628 12.81 -2.72 11.16
N ASN A 629 11.70 -3.30 11.62
CA ASN A 629 10.90 -2.77 12.72
C ASN A 629 11.69 -2.75 14.02
N PHE A 630 12.50 -3.78 14.30
CA PHE A 630 13.38 -3.81 15.46
C PHE A 630 14.39 -2.66 15.42
N MET A 631 15.14 -2.49 14.32
CA MET A 631 16.12 -1.41 14.18
C MET A 631 15.46 -0.03 14.33
N THR A 632 14.35 0.17 13.63
CA THR A 632 13.59 1.43 13.63
C THR A 632 13.09 1.78 15.03
N ARG A 633 12.58 0.80 15.78
CA ARG A 633 12.08 1.00 17.15
C ARG A 633 13.20 1.21 18.15
N VAL A 634 14.34 0.52 18.03
CA VAL A 634 15.52 0.77 18.89
C VAL A 634 16.03 2.19 18.68
N CYS A 635 16.21 2.62 17.44
CA CYS A 635 16.63 3.98 17.11
C CYS A 635 15.62 5.04 17.60
N GLY A 636 14.33 4.84 17.32
CA GLY A 636 13.26 5.75 17.75
C GLY A 636 13.15 5.84 19.27
N THR A 637 13.35 4.73 19.99
CA THR A 637 13.37 4.70 21.46
C THR A 637 14.55 5.49 22.01
N GLY A 638 15.76 5.27 21.49
CA GLY A 638 16.95 6.00 21.93
C GLY A 638 16.80 7.51 21.77
N LEU A 639 16.38 7.96 20.58
CA LEU A 639 16.14 9.37 20.30
C LEU A 639 15.00 9.96 21.14
N GLY A 640 13.91 9.23 21.33
CA GLY A 640 12.78 9.66 22.15
C GLY A 640 13.11 9.76 23.64
N LEU A 641 13.93 8.86 24.17
CA LEU A 641 14.39 8.92 25.57
C LEU A 641 15.30 10.12 25.80
N VAL A 642 16.26 10.40 24.90
CA VAL A 642 17.11 11.60 24.98
C VAL A 642 16.25 12.86 24.96
N ASN A 643 15.29 12.93 24.04
CA ASN A 643 14.37 14.07 23.97
C ASN A 643 13.51 14.20 25.24
N GLY A 644 13.01 13.09 25.79
CA GLY A 644 12.27 13.08 27.06
C GLY A 644 13.07 13.57 28.26
N ILE A 645 14.36 13.20 28.34
CA ILE A 645 15.30 13.69 29.36
C ILE A 645 15.48 15.21 29.24
N VAL A 646 15.68 15.71 28.01
CA VAL A 646 15.80 17.15 27.75
C VAL A 646 14.55 17.90 28.18
N ILE A 647 13.36 17.39 27.83
CA ILE A 647 12.08 17.99 28.24
C ILE A 647 11.96 18.06 29.76
N TRP A 648 12.31 16.97 30.47
CA TRP A 648 12.23 16.93 31.92
C TRP A 648 13.13 17.97 32.58
N TYR A 649 14.42 18.02 32.23
CA TYR A 649 15.36 18.95 32.87
C TYR A 649 15.13 20.43 32.51
N ILE A 650 14.53 20.71 31.35
CA ILE A 650 14.09 22.08 31.01
C ILE A 650 12.85 22.46 31.83
N GLY A 651 11.88 21.55 31.96
CA GLY A 651 10.64 21.78 32.70
C GLY A 651 10.80 21.75 34.22
N ALA A 652 11.84 21.09 34.73
CA ALA A 652 12.23 20.98 36.13
C ALA A 652 13.69 21.42 36.31
N PRO A 653 13.98 22.75 36.34
CA PRO A 653 15.32 23.24 36.59
C PRO A 653 15.73 23.00 38.04
N GLY A 654 16.89 22.37 38.25
CA GLY A 654 17.31 21.86 39.55
C GLY A 654 16.53 20.59 39.92
N ARG A 655 16.98 19.80 40.91
CA ARG A 655 16.30 18.58 41.39
C ARG A 655 14.94 18.87 42.09
N GLY A 656 14.22 19.90 41.67
CA GLY A 656 12.94 20.33 42.21
C GLY A 656 11.75 19.65 41.54
N ARG A 657 10.55 19.85 42.11
CA ARG A 657 9.29 19.17 41.76
C ARG A 657 8.69 19.51 40.39
N GLY A 658 9.47 20.08 39.47
CA GLY A 658 9.01 20.52 38.14
C GLY A 658 8.04 21.71 38.16
N ASN A 659 8.17 22.62 37.20
CA ASN A 659 7.20 23.70 37.02
C ASN A 659 6.06 23.24 36.10
N PRO A 660 4.79 23.24 36.55
CA PRO A 660 3.60 22.97 35.74
C PRO A 660 3.62 23.58 34.34
N TYR A 661 3.92 24.89 34.25
CA TYR A 661 3.92 25.63 33.00
C TYR A 661 5.15 25.33 32.14
N GLY A 662 6.30 25.12 32.80
CA GLY A 662 7.56 24.78 32.13
C GLY A 662 7.50 23.42 31.46
N ILE A 663 6.99 22.40 32.16
CA ILE A 663 6.82 21.05 31.61
C ILE A 663 5.79 21.04 30.48
N ALA A 664 4.69 21.78 30.63
CA ALA A 664 3.71 21.90 29.56
C ALA A 664 4.30 22.53 28.30
N ALA A 665 4.97 23.68 28.43
CA ALA A 665 5.60 24.36 27.30
C ALA A 665 6.71 23.51 26.64
N ALA A 666 7.60 22.92 27.43
CA ALA A 666 8.69 22.09 26.92
C ALA A 666 8.15 20.84 26.20
N THR A 667 7.15 20.16 26.77
CA THR A 667 6.55 18.98 26.13
C THR A 667 5.96 19.32 24.78
N MET A 668 5.24 20.45 24.66
CA MET A 668 4.65 20.85 23.39
C MET A 668 5.70 21.19 22.33
N VAL A 669 6.73 21.97 22.68
CA VAL A 669 7.75 22.42 21.73
C VAL A 669 8.60 21.26 21.21
N PHE A 670 9.08 20.38 22.09
CA PHE A 670 9.99 19.30 21.70
C PHE A 670 9.28 18.08 21.12
N THR A 671 7.99 17.89 21.41
CA THR A 671 7.19 16.79 20.81
C THR A 671 6.58 17.20 19.47
N ALA A 672 6.40 18.50 19.19
CA ALA A 672 5.81 19.02 17.97
C ALA A 672 6.45 18.49 16.66
N PRO A 673 7.78 18.51 16.49
CA PRO A 673 8.38 18.02 15.23
C PRO A 673 8.15 16.53 15.02
N ALA A 674 8.25 15.74 16.10
CA ALA A 674 8.01 14.29 16.03
C ALA A 674 6.54 13.98 15.72
N LEU A 675 5.60 14.74 16.29
CA LEU A 675 4.17 14.60 16.00
C LEU A 675 3.84 15.03 14.57
N PHE A 676 4.42 16.13 14.06
CA PHE A 676 4.24 16.57 12.68
C PHE A 676 4.75 15.51 11.70
N ASN A 677 5.98 15.03 11.90
CA ASN A 677 6.55 13.98 11.06
C ASN A 677 5.75 12.68 11.16
N ARG A 678 5.17 12.35 12.31
CA ARG A 678 4.28 11.19 12.46
C ARG A 678 2.97 11.32 11.68
N LEU A 679 2.48 12.53 11.41
CA LEU A 679 1.28 12.75 10.59
C LEU A 679 1.56 12.73 9.07
N VAL A 680 2.83 12.85 8.69
CA VAL A 680 3.22 13.21 7.32
C VAL A 680 4.18 12.20 6.69
N ALA A 681 4.96 11.47 7.51
CA ALA A 681 5.97 10.54 7.04
C ALA A 681 5.33 9.36 6.29
N PRO A 682 6.02 8.81 5.27
CA PRO A 682 5.62 7.58 4.60
C PRO A 682 5.50 6.42 5.61
N GLU A 683 4.67 5.43 5.29
CA GLU A 683 4.32 4.30 6.17
C GLU A 683 5.55 3.60 6.76
N SER A 684 6.59 3.38 5.95
CA SER A 684 7.85 2.77 6.37
C SER A 684 8.56 3.52 7.52
N GLN A 685 8.46 4.85 7.56
CA GLN A 685 9.12 5.70 8.57
C GLN A 685 8.20 6.10 9.72
N MET A 686 6.89 5.84 9.63
CA MET A 686 5.92 6.20 10.67
C MET A 686 6.26 5.60 12.05
N PRO A 687 6.67 4.30 12.18
CA PRO A 687 7.00 3.73 13.49
C PRO A 687 8.15 4.46 14.19
N LEU A 688 9.10 5.02 13.46
CA LEU A 688 10.23 5.79 14.00
C LEU A 688 9.74 7.04 14.73
N TRP A 689 8.98 7.88 14.02
CA TRP A 689 8.50 9.17 14.55
C TRP A 689 7.49 8.99 15.67
N LEU A 690 6.64 7.96 15.56
CA LEU A 690 5.76 7.53 16.64
C LEU A 690 6.56 7.14 17.90
N MET A 691 7.60 6.31 17.78
CA MET A 691 8.41 5.91 18.94
C MET A 691 9.14 7.10 19.57
N ILE A 692 9.66 8.03 18.77
CA ILE A 692 10.30 9.25 19.29
C ILE A 692 9.31 10.07 20.13
N ALA A 693 8.15 10.38 19.57
CA ALA A 693 7.12 11.17 20.26
C ALA A 693 6.61 10.44 21.52
N LEU A 694 6.30 9.14 21.40
CA LEU A 694 5.75 8.33 22.47
C LEU A 694 6.72 8.24 23.65
N MET A 695 8.00 7.93 23.40
CA MET A 695 9.00 7.79 24.45
C MET A 695 9.34 9.14 25.11
N SER A 696 9.29 10.23 24.36
CA SER A 696 9.48 11.58 24.92
C SER A 696 8.44 11.89 25.99
N VAL A 697 7.16 11.71 25.64
CA VAL A 697 6.02 11.95 26.54
C VAL A 697 5.96 10.93 27.68
N PHE A 698 6.39 9.69 27.43
CA PHE A 698 6.45 8.63 28.43
C PHE A 698 7.39 8.97 29.59
N VAL A 699 8.61 9.44 29.30
CA VAL A 699 9.60 9.84 30.32
C VAL A 699 9.07 10.99 31.17
N VAL A 700 8.51 12.01 30.52
CA VAL A 700 7.97 13.20 31.20
C VAL A 700 6.79 12.83 32.09
N GLY A 701 5.84 12.07 31.55
CA GLY A 701 4.62 11.71 32.27
C GLY A 701 4.88 10.82 33.48
N TYR A 702 5.81 9.87 33.38
CA TYR A 702 6.22 9.05 34.51
C TYR A 702 6.98 9.84 35.57
N SER A 703 7.91 10.70 35.16
CA SER A 703 8.68 11.52 36.10
C SER A 703 7.75 12.45 36.90
N TRP A 704 6.72 13.01 36.25
CA TRP A 704 5.72 13.84 36.92
C TRP A 704 4.88 13.04 37.93
N VAL A 705 4.38 11.86 37.53
CA VAL A 705 3.59 10.98 38.40
C VAL A 705 4.37 10.51 39.61
N ASP A 706 5.63 10.06 39.42
CA ASP A 706 6.45 9.50 40.50
C ASP A 706 6.88 10.61 41.51
N ASP A 707 6.96 11.89 41.12
CA ASP A 707 7.28 13.01 42.05
C ASP A 707 6.06 13.56 42.83
N HIS A 708 4.87 13.51 42.22
CA HIS A 708 3.65 14.13 42.78
C HIS A 708 2.70 13.15 43.47
N LEU A 709 2.72 11.88 43.10
CA LEU A 709 1.90 10.84 43.72
C LEU A 709 2.79 9.93 44.58
N PRO A 710 2.37 9.56 45.80
CA PRO A 710 3.07 8.56 46.59
C PRO A 710 2.95 7.19 45.93
N VAL A 711 3.99 6.78 45.20
CA VAL A 711 4.10 5.47 44.55
C VAL A 711 5.14 4.62 45.29
N ILE A 712 4.81 3.36 45.56
CA ILE A 712 5.66 2.43 46.34
C ILE A 712 6.92 2.03 45.56
N ALA A 713 6.83 2.04 44.22
CA ALA A 713 7.94 1.78 43.31
C ALA A 713 8.35 3.08 42.62
N ASN A 714 9.04 3.95 43.36
CA ASN A 714 9.67 5.15 42.80
C ASN A 714 10.88 4.73 41.97
N ALA A 715 10.77 4.86 40.65
CA ALA A 715 11.80 4.41 39.70
C ALA A 715 12.89 5.47 39.47
N GLY A 716 12.83 6.61 40.18
CA GLY A 716 13.63 7.81 39.94
C GLY A 716 12.93 8.78 38.98
N ASP A 717 13.56 9.93 38.75
CA ASP A 717 13.11 10.99 37.84
C ASP A 717 14.12 11.21 36.70
N GLY A 718 13.65 11.69 35.55
CA GLY A 718 14.51 12.07 34.43
C GLY A 718 15.39 10.94 33.89
N ALA A 719 16.71 11.09 33.99
CA ALA A 719 17.70 10.20 33.37
C ALA A 719 17.73 8.78 33.96
N GLU A 720 17.56 8.64 35.28
CA GLU A 720 17.57 7.33 35.94
C GLU A 720 16.36 6.49 35.52
N LEU A 721 15.18 7.13 35.47
CA LEU A 721 13.97 6.54 34.94
C LEU A 721 14.15 6.14 33.48
N ALA A 722 14.63 7.06 32.63
CA ALA A 722 14.80 6.81 31.21
C ALA A 722 15.69 5.58 30.93
N GLY A 723 16.80 5.42 31.65
CA GLY A 723 17.67 4.25 31.54
C GLY A 723 16.98 2.93 31.91
N ARG A 724 16.23 2.90 33.02
CA ARG A 724 15.48 1.71 33.44
C ARG A 724 14.37 1.35 32.45
N ARG A 725 13.74 2.34 31.82
CA ARG A 725 12.71 2.14 30.78
C ARG A 725 13.30 1.68 29.46
N ALA A 726 14.46 2.21 29.06
CA ALA A 726 15.21 1.75 27.89
C ALA A 726 15.47 0.24 27.97
N LEU A 727 15.90 -0.24 29.15
CA LEU A 727 16.15 -1.65 29.37
C LEU A 727 14.88 -2.50 29.21
N GLY A 728 13.74 -2.06 29.76
CA GLY A 728 12.47 -2.76 29.58
C GLY A 728 12.03 -2.87 28.12
N VAL A 729 12.26 -1.81 27.33
CA VAL A 729 12.01 -1.81 25.89
C VAL A 729 12.93 -2.80 25.17
N LEU A 730 14.23 -2.76 25.46
CA LEU A 730 15.20 -3.66 24.85
C LEU A 730 14.92 -5.13 25.18
N ILE A 731 14.52 -5.45 26.41
CA ILE A 731 14.11 -6.81 26.80
C ILE A 731 12.90 -7.26 25.98
N GLY A 732 11.87 -6.44 25.88
CA GLY A 732 10.66 -6.76 25.11
C GLY A 732 10.96 -6.98 23.63
N LEU A 733 11.72 -6.06 23.02
CA LEU A 733 12.13 -6.15 21.61
C LEU A 733 13.01 -7.39 21.34
N THR A 734 13.93 -7.70 22.25
CA THR A 734 14.83 -8.86 22.11
C THR A 734 14.06 -10.18 22.28
N ALA A 735 13.12 -10.25 23.23
CA ALA A 735 12.28 -11.43 23.43
C ALA A 735 11.40 -11.72 22.20
N ALA A 736 10.79 -10.69 21.62
CA ALA A 736 10.05 -10.80 20.37
C ALA A 736 10.94 -11.29 19.22
N PHE A 737 12.15 -10.73 19.10
CA PHE A 737 13.12 -11.13 18.08
C PHE A 737 13.54 -12.61 18.20
N ILE A 738 13.83 -13.09 19.42
CA ILE A 738 14.25 -14.47 19.67
C ILE A 738 13.14 -15.46 19.27
N VAL A 739 11.90 -15.24 19.72
CA VAL A 739 10.79 -16.17 19.43
C VAL A 739 10.37 -16.09 17.96
N MET A 740 10.66 -14.98 17.27
CA MET A 740 10.40 -14.93 15.84
C MET A 740 11.36 -15.84 15.05
N LEU A 741 12.63 -15.94 15.46
CA LEU A 741 13.65 -16.77 14.81
C LEU A 741 13.46 -18.28 15.04
N PHE A 742 12.97 -18.71 16.21
CA PHE A 742 12.74 -20.13 16.53
C PHE A 742 11.26 -20.52 16.41
N PRO A 743 10.86 -21.70 15.87
CA PRO A 743 11.68 -22.78 15.29
C PRO A 743 11.98 -22.63 13.79
N ARG A 744 11.14 -21.92 13.04
CA ARG A 744 11.36 -21.56 11.63
C ARG A 744 10.86 -20.13 11.38
N PRO A 745 11.70 -19.22 10.84
CA PRO A 745 11.23 -17.92 10.39
C PRO A 745 10.41 -18.08 9.10
N PHE A 746 9.35 -17.29 8.95
CA PHE A 746 8.77 -17.06 7.63
C PHE A 746 9.72 -16.14 6.87
N SER A 747 10.33 -16.67 5.82
CA SER A 747 11.31 -15.93 5.02
C SER A 747 10.61 -14.86 4.20
N ALA A 748 11.03 -13.61 4.36
CA ALA A 748 10.55 -12.48 3.57
C ALA A 748 10.96 -12.65 2.10
N LYS A 749 12.16 -13.17 1.86
CA LYS A 749 12.67 -13.52 0.53
C LYS A 749 11.73 -14.45 -0.25
N LYS A 750 11.29 -15.55 0.38
CA LYS A 750 10.31 -16.45 -0.22
C LYS A 750 8.97 -15.76 -0.48
N ASN A 751 8.52 -14.91 0.44
CA ASN A 751 7.28 -14.15 0.23
C ASN A 751 7.37 -13.19 -0.95
N THR A 752 8.51 -12.52 -1.14
CA THR A 752 8.75 -11.64 -2.29
C THR A 752 8.71 -12.41 -3.60
N THR A 753 9.37 -13.57 -3.70
CA THR A 753 9.31 -14.42 -4.89
C THR A 753 7.89 -14.94 -5.17
N LEU A 754 7.15 -15.35 -4.14
CA LEU A 754 5.76 -15.77 -4.28
C LEU A 754 4.85 -14.59 -4.70
N SER A 755 5.09 -13.40 -4.18
CA SER A 755 4.33 -12.20 -4.56
C SER A 755 4.60 -11.83 -6.01
N LEU A 756 5.84 -11.95 -6.46
CA LEU A 756 6.23 -11.77 -7.86
C LEU A 756 5.55 -12.80 -8.77
N ALA A 757 5.52 -14.08 -8.37
CA ALA A 757 4.80 -15.12 -9.09
C ALA A 757 3.29 -14.81 -9.22
N LYS A 758 2.67 -14.28 -8.16
CA LYS A 758 1.28 -13.82 -8.18
C LYS A 758 1.06 -12.66 -9.15
N CYS A 759 1.98 -11.70 -9.19
CA CYS A 759 1.91 -10.57 -10.13
C CYS A 759 1.99 -11.08 -11.60
N ILE A 760 2.86 -12.05 -11.87
CA ILE A 760 3.02 -12.64 -13.20
C ILE A 760 1.74 -13.38 -13.61
N ARG A 761 1.16 -14.12 -12.67
CA ARG A 761 -0.14 -14.77 -12.86
C ARG A 761 -1.24 -13.77 -13.16
N SER A 762 -1.32 -12.67 -12.40
CA SER A 762 -2.31 -11.61 -12.63
C SER A 762 -2.14 -10.96 -14.01
N THR A 763 -0.90 -10.76 -14.45
CA THR A 763 -0.59 -10.26 -15.80
C THR A 763 -1.02 -11.27 -16.87
N GLY A 764 -0.75 -12.56 -16.65
CA GLY A 764 -1.20 -13.65 -17.50
C GLY A 764 -2.73 -13.77 -17.57
N ASP A 765 -3.45 -13.53 -16.46
CA ASP A 765 -4.91 -13.52 -16.43
C ASP A 765 -5.52 -12.37 -17.25
N ILE A 766 -4.88 -11.20 -17.26
CA ILE A 766 -5.27 -10.09 -18.14
C ILE A 766 -5.02 -10.48 -19.60
N TYR A 767 -3.85 -11.05 -19.90
CA TYR A 767 -3.54 -11.53 -21.26
C TYR A 767 -4.52 -12.63 -21.73
N ARG A 768 -4.95 -13.53 -20.84
CA ARG A 768 -6.01 -14.53 -21.14
C ARG A 768 -7.33 -13.88 -21.53
N LEU A 769 -7.73 -12.79 -20.88
CA LEU A 769 -8.95 -12.06 -21.25
C LEU A 769 -8.85 -11.47 -22.66
N VAL A 770 -7.70 -10.91 -23.01
CA VAL A 770 -7.44 -10.42 -24.38
C VAL A 770 -7.52 -11.57 -25.39
N VAL A 771 -6.86 -12.69 -25.10
CA VAL A 771 -6.89 -13.87 -26.00
C VAL A 771 -8.31 -14.45 -26.13
N ARG A 772 -9.10 -14.42 -25.06
CA ARG A 772 -10.51 -14.82 -25.10
C ARG A 772 -11.31 -13.87 -26.00
N ALA A 773 -11.17 -12.56 -25.81
CA ALA A 773 -11.79 -11.57 -26.68
C ALA A 773 -11.37 -11.76 -28.15
N ALA A 774 -10.14 -12.22 -28.39
CA ALA A 774 -9.66 -12.52 -29.73
C ALA A 774 -10.34 -13.72 -30.38
N LYS A 775 -10.58 -14.80 -29.62
CA LYS A 775 -11.33 -15.96 -30.11
C LYS A 775 -12.79 -15.63 -30.38
N GLU A 776 -13.43 -14.87 -29.48
CA GLU A 776 -14.82 -14.45 -29.65
C GLU A 776 -14.98 -13.55 -30.89
N ASN A 777 -13.99 -12.72 -31.21
CA ASN A 777 -13.95 -11.93 -32.44
C ASN A 777 -13.82 -12.79 -33.71
N ASP A 778 -12.99 -13.83 -33.68
CA ASP A 778 -12.79 -14.75 -34.81
C ASP A 778 -14.06 -15.57 -35.13
N GLU A 779 -14.85 -15.91 -34.10
CA GLU A 779 -16.11 -16.67 -34.25
C GLU A 779 -17.32 -15.78 -34.63
N SER A 780 -17.22 -14.46 -34.45
CA SER A 780 -18.32 -13.51 -34.67
C SER A 780 -18.27 -12.76 -36.01
N VAL A 781 -17.44 -13.20 -36.96
CA VAL A 781 -17.35 -12.63 -38.31
C VAL A 781 -18.75 -12.53 -38.94
N GLY A 782 -19.26 -11.30 -39.07
CA GLY A 782 -20.59 -10.99 -39.62
C GLY A 782 -21.68 -10.57 -38.62
N ARG A 783 -21.42 -10.52 -37.31
CA ARG A 783 -22.31 -9.90 -36.31
C ARG A 783 -21.81 -8.50 -35.91
N THR A 784 -22.71 -7.52 -35.90
CA THR A 784 -22.46 -6.21 -35.29
C THR A 784 -22.44 -6.40 -33.77
N ARG A 785 -21.28 -6.17 -33.12
CA ARG A 785 -21.20 -6.14 -31.66
C ARG A 785 -21.92 -4.90 -31.14
N GLU A 786 -22.75 -5.07 -30.11
CA GLU A 786 -23.30 -3.92 -29.40
C GLU A 786 -22.17 -3.20 -28.66
N GLN A 787 -22.13 -1.87 -28.76
CA GLN A 787 -21.07 -1.04 -28.13
C GLN A 787 -21.02 -1.23 -26.61
N ASP A 788 -22.15 -1.56 -25.99
CA ASP A 788 -22.28 -1.79 -24.56
C ASP A 788 -21.54 -3.06 -24.09
N GLU A 789 -21.58 -4.17 -24.86
CA GLU A 789 -20.86 -5.41 -24.52
C GLU A 789 -19.34 -5.22 -24.56
N VAL A 790 -18.85 -4.45 -25.54
CA VAL A 790 -17.42 -4.13 -25.68
C VAL A 790 -16.96 -3.26 -24.51
N GLN A 791 -17.79 -2.29 -24.11
CA GLN A 791 -17.48 -1.41 -22.98
C GLN A 791 -17.47 -2.17 -21.64
N GLU A 792 -18.42 -3.07 -21.42
CA GLU A 792 -18.46 -3.90 -20.20
C GLU A 792 -17.19 -4.78 -20.09
N GLY A 793 -16.78 -5.42 -21.19
CA GLY A 793 -15.54 -6.19 -21.25
C GLY A 793 -14.28 -5.35 -20.96
N LEU A 794 -14.23 -4.12 -21.49
CA LEU A 794 -13.15 -3.17 -21.21
C LEU A 794 -13.09 -2.76 -19.73
N ASP A 795 -14.24 -2.51 -19.10
CA ASP A 795 -14.31 -2.12 -17.70
C ASP A 795 -13.87 -3.25 -16.76
N VAL A 796 -14.24 -4.49 -17.07
CA VAL A 796 -13.74 -5.68 -16.36
C VAL A 796 -12.21 -5.78 -16.48
N MET A 797 -11.65 -5.61 -17.68
CA MET A 797 -10.20 -5.64 -17.87
C MET A 797 -9.48 -4.52 -17.12
N ARG A 798 -10.01 -3.28 -17.15
CA ARG A 798 -9.44 -2.13 -16.43
C ARG A 798 -9.43 -2.36 -14.91
N SER A 799 -10.50 -2.92 -14.36
CA SER A 799 -10.56 -3.20 -12.91
C SER A 799 -9.49 -4.19 -12.46
N LYS A 800 -9.28 -5.26 -13.23
CA LYS A 800 -8.22 -6.25 -12.99
C LYS A 800 -6.82 -5.66 -13.18
N PHE A 801 -6.67 -4.76 -14.14
CA PHE A 801 -5.41 -4.06 -14.39
C PHE A 801 -5.00 -3.17 -13.21
N VAL A 802 -5.91 -2.35 -12.68
CA VAL A 802 -5.61 -1.51 -11.52
C VAL A 802 -5.17 -2.38 -10.35
N ALA A 803 -5.86 -3.52 -10.12
CA ALA A 803 -5.46 -4.48 -9.09
C ALA A 803 -4.08 -5.10 -9.34
N ALA A 804 -3.70 -5.37 -10.59
CA ALA A 804 -2.39 -5.90 -10.95
C ALA A 804 -1.27 -4.87 -10.73
N ILE A 805 -1.47 -3.60 -11.12
CA ILE A 805 -0.49 -2.53 -10.87
C ILE A 805 -0.24 -2.36 -9.37
N THR A 806 -1.31 -2.29 -8.59
CA THR A 806 -1.25 -2.25 -7.13
C THR A 806 -0.33 -3.33 -6.57
N GLN A 807 -0.51 -4.57 -7.02
CA GLN A 807 0.32 -5.70 -6.56
C GLN A 807 1.79 -5.52 -6.96
N VAL A 808 2.06 -5.08 -8.19
CA VAL A 808 3.43 -4.80 -8.67
C VAL A 808 4.07 -3.68 -7.85
N ILE A 809 3.34 -2.61 -7.52
CA ILE A 809 3.82 -1.50 -6.69
C ILE A 809 4.19 -2.00 -5.28
N ASP A 810 3.37 -2.87 -4.69
CA ASP A 810 3.60 -3.41 -3.35
C ASP A 810 4.84 -4.30 -3.25
N VAL A 811 5.20 -5.02 -4.32
CA VAL A 811 6.38 -5.91 -4.34
C VAL A 811 7.69 -5.15 -4.14
N GLU A 812 7.78 -3.90 -4.59
CA GLU A 812 9.01 -3.09 -4.47
C GLU A 812 9.41 -2.88 -3.01
N GLU A 813 8.44 -2.59 -2.14
CA GLU A 813 8.64 -2.46 -0.69
C GLU A 813 9.05 -3.81 -0.06
N LYS A 814 8.45 -4.92 -0.53
CA LYS A 814 8.83 -6.28 -0.09
C LYS A 814 10.28 -6.63 -0.47
N ILE A 815 10.78 -6.18 -1.62
CA ILE A 815 12.17 -6.40 -2.05
C ILE A 815 13.14 -5.72 -1.09
N ASP A 816 12.86 -4.49 -0.66
CA ASP A 816 13.73 -3.77 0.26
C ASP A 816 13.71 -4.40 1.66
N HIS A 817 12.55 -4.82 2.18
CA HIS A 817 12.48 -5.55 3.45
C HIS A 817 13.15 -6.93 3.38
N ALA A 818 13.02 -7.65 2.27
CA ALA A 818 13.70 -8.94 2.08
C ALA A 818 15.22 -8.80 2.04
N SER A 819 15.74 -7.64 1.60
CA SER A 819 17.19 -7.40 1.56
C SER A 819 17.83 -7.27 2.94
N LEU A 820 17.04 -6.97 3.98
CA LEU A 820 17.50 -6.88 5.37
C LEU A 820 17.56 -8.23 6.09
N GLU A 821 17.03 -9.31 5.49
CA GLU A 821 17.02 -10.65 6.09
C GLU A 821 18.43 -11.30 6.01
N PRO A 822 19.04 -11.70 7.16
CA PRO A 822 20.39 -12.27 7.18
C PRO A 822 20.50 -13.54 6.32
N HIS A 823 21.65 -13.70 5.68
CA HIS A 823 21.92 -14.76 4.71
C HIS A 823 22.34 -16.06 5.41
N PHE A 824 21.43 -17.03 5.53
CA PHE A 824 21.78 -18.38 6.00
C PHE A 824 22.18 -19.33 4.85
N ARG A 825 21.88 -18.98 3.59
CA ARG A 825 22.26 -19.72 2.37
C ARG A 825 22.41 -18.76 1.18
N GLY A 826 23.63 -18.60 0.66
CA GLY A 826 23.94 -17.82 -0.53
C GLY A 826 23.68 -16.31 -0.41
N SER A 827 24.27 -15.52 -1.32
CA SER A 827 23.92 -14.10 -1.51
C SER A 827 22.58 -14.00 -2.23
N TRP A 828 21.63 -13.25 -1.68
CA TRP A 828 20.34 -13.00 -2.34
C TRP A 828 20.54 -12.08 -3.56
N PRO A 829 20.10 -12.48 -4.78
CA PRO A 829 20.35 -11.71 -5.99
C PRO A 829 19.35 -10.53 -6.11
N LYS A 830 19.55 -9.50 -5.28
CA LYS A 830 18.67 -8.33 -5.18
C LYS A 830 18.47 -7.64 -6.53
N ASP A 831 19.57 -7.41 -7.25
CA ASP A 831 19.53 -6.68 -8.51
C ASP A 831 18.80 -7.45 -9.60
N ARG A 832 18.91 -8.79 -9.60
CA ARG A 832 18.16 -9.65 -10.53
C ARG A 832 16.67 -9.67 -10.23
N ILE A 833 16.28 -9.76 -8.97
CA ILE A 833 14.86 -9.73 -8.60
C ILE A 833 14.24 -8.38 -8.92
N ARG A 834 15.01 -7.30 -8.73
CA ARG A 834 14.60 -5.96 -9.17
C ARG A 834 14.51 -5.88 -10.70
N ALA A 835 15.41 -6.51 -11.44
CA ALA A 835 15.32 -6.61 -12.90
C ALA A 835 14.06 -7.37 -13.35
N ILE A 836 13.71 -8.49 -12.69
CA ILE A 836 12.46 -9.24 -12.97
C ILE A 836 11.24 -8.36 -12.68
N HIS A 837 11.22 -7.65 -11.55
CA HIS A 837 10.14 -6.72 -11.20
C HIS A 837 9.98 -5.58 -12.22
N HIS A 838 11.08 -5.00 -12.71
CA HIS A 838 11.03 -3.99 -13.77
C HIS A 838 10.57 -4.57 -15.12
N ALA A 839 11.00 -5.79 -15.46
CA ALA A 839 10.57 -6.51 -16.65
C ALA A 839 9.07 -6.82 -16.61
N GLU A 840 8.57 -7.21 -15.45
CA GLU A 840 7.16 -7.47 -15.21
C GLU A 840 6.31 -6.19 -15.33
N ASN A 841 6.72 -5.08 -14.69
CA ASN A 841 6.01 -3.81 -14.82
C ASN A 841 5.96 -3.34 -16.29
N SER A 842 7.05 -3.53 -17.01
CA SER A 842 7.14 -3.28 -18.45
C SER A 842 6.16 -4.13 -19.26
N LEU A 843 6.11 -5.44 -18.99
CA LEU A 843 5.20 -6.38 -19.63
C LEU A 843 3.74 -6.07 -19.32
N LEU A 844 3.42 -5.74 -18.07
CA LEU A 844 2.08 -5.36 -17.64
C LEU A 844 1.56 -4.12 -18.41
N ASN A 845 2.42 -3.12 -18.63
CA ASN A 845 2.05 -1.94 -19.43
C ASN A 845 1.82 -2.29 -20.92
N ALA A 846 2.58 -3.24 -21.49
CA ALA A 846 2.37 -3.69 -22.86
C ALA A 846 1.05 -4.49 -23.02
N VAL A 847 0.78 -5.39 -22.08
CA VAL A 847 -0.48 -6.17 -22.03
C VAL A 847 -1.69 -5.25 -21.81
N LEU A 848 -1.53 -4.18 -21.02
CA LEU A 848 -2.55 -3.15 -20.87
C LEU A 848 -2.85 -2.46 -22.20
N LEU A 849 -1.82 -1.98 -22.91
CA LEU A 849 -2.01 -1.32 -24.19
C LEU A 849 -2.78 -2.25 -25.13
N LEU A 850 -2.37 -3.53 -25.18
CA LEU A 850 -3.04 -4.56 -25.97
C LEU A 850 -4.52 -4.75 -25.56
N GLY A 851 -4.80 -4.84 -24.27
CA GLY A 851 -6.17 -4.98 -23.75
C GLY A 851 -7.04 -3.74 -23.99
N SER A 852 -6.44 -2.56 -24.18
CA SER A 852 -7.15 -1.33 -24.49
C SER A 852 -7.43 -1.13 -25.98
N THR A 853 -6.55 -1.61 -26.86
CA THR A 853 -6.67 -1.39 -28.32
C THR A 853 -7.34 -2.56 -29.04
N TYR A 854 -7.07 -3.80 -28.63
CA TYR A 854 -7.59 -4.99 -29.31
C TYR A 854 -9.13 -5.06 -29.35
N PRO A 855 -9.87 -4.80 -28.25
CA PRO A 855 -11.34 -4.85 -28.28
C PRO A 855 -11.99 -3.78 -29.16
N ARG A 856 -11.23 -2.73 -29.53
CA ARG A 856 -11.69 -1.63 -30.38
C ARG A 856 -11.55 -1.92 -31.88
N LEU A 857 -10.86 -3.00 -32.25
CA LEU A 857 -10.66 -3.37 -33.65
C LEU A 857 -11.92 -3.95 -34.26
N ASP A 858 -12.27 -3.45 -35.44
CA ASP A 858 -13.35 -4.02 -36.25
C ASP A 858 -12.99 -5.43 -36.74
N PRO A 859 -13.98 -6.31 -36.97
CA PRO A 859 -13.74 -7.70 -37.41
C PRO A 859 -12.88 -7.82 -38.67
N GLU A 860 -12.99 -6.86 -39.61
CA GLU A 860 -12.16 -6.84 -40.83
C GLU A 860 -10.67 -6.62 -40.51
N TRP A 861 -10.36 -5.69 -39.61
CA TRP A 861 -8.99 -5.42 -39.19
C TRP A 861 -8.42 -6.54 -38.31
N VAL A 862 -9.27 -7.22 -37.53
CA VAL A 862 -8.89 -8.45 -36.83
C VAL A 862 -8.49 -9.55 -37.81
N HIS A 863 -9.24 -9.71 -38.91
CA HIS A 863 -8.90 -10.71 -39.93
C HIS A 863 -7.52 -10.42 -40.56
N ARG A 864 -7.25 -9.17 -40.95
CA ARG A 864 -5.94 -8.75 -41.47
C ARG A 864 -4.82 -8.92 -40.44
N LEU A 865 -5.11 -8.67 -39.16
CA LEU A 865 -4.14 -8.90 -38.09
C LEU A 865 -3.78 -10.39 -37.97
N ASN A 866 -4.74 -11.30 -38.16
CA ASN A 866 -4.49 -12.74 -38.15
C ASN A 866 -3.57 -13.17 -39.31
N GLU A 867 -3.62 -12.48 -40.46
CA GLU A 867 -2.74 -12.74 -41.62
C GLU A 867 -1.27 -12.39 -41.34
N THR A 868 -0.99 -11.42 -40.46
CA THR A 868 0.39 -11.01 -40.10
C THR A 868 1.18 -12.03 -39.26
N ARG A 869 0.59 -13.20 -38.95
CA ARG A 869 1.14 -14.24 -38.06
C ARG A 869 1.44 -13.79 -36.62
N LEU A 870 1.09 -12.56 -36.22
CA LEU A 870 1.30 -12.06 -34.85
C LEU A 870 0.26 -12.61 -33.85
N MET A 871 -0.95 -12.87 -34.34
CA MET A 871 -2.10 -13.37 -33.57
C MET A 871 -2.39 -14.86 -33.79
N ASP A 872 -1.42 -15.61 -34.31
CA ASP A 872 -1.59 -17.05 -34.57
C ASP A 872 -1.94 -17.81 -33.28
N ARG A 873 -2.87 -18.78 -33.36
CA ARG A 873 -3.35 -19.54 -32.19
C ARG A 873 -2.21 -20.22 -31.45
N ASP A 874 -1.22 -20.72 -32.19
CA ASP A 874 -0.05 -21.38 -31.62
C ASP A 874 0.86 -20.40 -30.88
N ARG A 875 0.98 -19.16 -31.38
CA ARG A 875 1.72 -18.07 -30.71
C ARG A 875 1.09 -17.67 -29.40
N LEU A 876 -0.21 -17.40 -29.40
CA LEU A 876 -0.95 -17.01 -28.20
C LEU A 876 -0.90 -18.10 -27.13
N GLN A 877 -1.03 -19.37 -27.53
CA GLN A 877 -0.88 -20.50 -26.62
C GLN A 877 0.55 -20.64 -26.07
N ALA A 878 1.57 -20.42 -26.90
CA ALA A 878 2.96 -20.45 -26.45
C ALA A 878 3.22 -19.36 -25.38
N CYS A 879 2.77 -18.13 -25.61
CA CYS A 879 2.87 -17.04 -24.63
C CYS A 879 2.17 -17.39 -23.30
N LEU A 880 0.95 -17.94 -23.36
CA LEU A 880 0.21 -18.37 -22.17
C LEU A 880 0.93 -19.46 -21.37
N ARG A 881 1.52 -20.45 -22.06
CA ARG A 881 2.30 -21.51 -21.42
C ARG A 881 3.55 -20.96 -20.73
N GLU A 882 4.18 -19.92 -21.27
CA GLU A 882 5.34 -19.28 -20.63
C GLU A 882 4.95 -18.56 -19.33
N PHE A 883 3.80 -17.88 -19.27
CA PHE A 883 3.30 -17.31 -18.01
C PHE A 883 3.14 -18.37 -16.92
N ASP A 884 2.54 -19.52 -17.25
CA ASP A 884 2.38 -20.64 -16.30
C ASP A 884 3.74 -21.23 -15.89
N ARG A 885 4.70 -21.32 -16.82
CA ARG A 885 6.08 -21.77 -16.52
C ARG A 885 6.81 -20.80 -15.60
N PHE A 886 6.68 -19.49 -15.80
CA PHE A 886 7.28 -18.48 -14.93
C PHE A 886 6.70 -18.54 -13.52
N GLU A 887 5.37 -18.66 -13.41
CA GLU A 887 4.68 -18.82 -12.12
C GLU A 887 5.20 -20.07 -11.40
N HIS A 888 5.20 -21.22 -12.08
CA HIS A 888 5.67 -22.47 -11.49
C HIS A 888 7.15 -22.42 -11.10
N SER A 889 8.02 -21.83 -11.93
CA SER A 889 9.45 -21.71 -11.64
C SER A 889 9.71 -20.87 -10.38
N LEU A 890 9.04 -19.72 -10.25
CA LEU A 890 9.17 -18.87 -9.08
C LEU A 890 8.53 -19.47 -7.83
N MET A 891 7.39 -20.16 -7.96
CA MET A 891 6.71 -20.79 -6.82
C MET A 891 7.46 -22.01 -6.26
N SER A 892 8.09 -22.80 -7.12
CA SER A 892 8.75 -24.05 -6.74
C SER A 892 10.28 -23.94 -6.61
N GLU A 893 10.85 -22.76 -6.89
CA GLU A 893 12.30 -22.52 -6.99
C GLU A 893 13.00 -23.50 -7.95
N THR A 894 12.25 -24.10 -8.87
CA THR A 894 12.81 -25.03 -9.86
C THR A 894 13.44 -24.27 -11.00
N LYS A 895 14.61 -24.73 -11.45
CA LYS A 895 15.28 -24.20 -12.63
C LYS A 895 14.34 -24.23 -13.83
N LEU A 896 14.14 -23.08 -14.45
CA LEU A 896 13.50 -22.99 -15.76
C LEU A 896 14.42 -23.70 -16.77
N VAL A 897 14.01 -24.87 -17.26
CA VAL A 897 14.72 -25.55 -18.35
C VAL A 897 14.43 -24.78 -19.62
N LEU A 898 15.47 -24.23 -20.25
CA LEU A 898 15.39 -23.70 -21.60
C LEU A 898 15.28 -24.91 -22.54
N ASP A 899 14.07 -25.41 -22.77
CA ASP A 899 13.83 -26.44 -23.78
C ASP A 899 14.28 -25.89 -25.14
N HIS A 900 15.30 -26.52 -25.72
CA HIS A 900 15.67 -26.33 -27.12
C HIS A 900 14.89 -27.28 -28.06
N ASP A 901 14.09 -28.22 -27.52
CA ASP A 901 13.67 -29.43 -28.23
C ASP A 901 12.14 -29.60 -28.44
N HIS A 902 11.38 -28.53 -28.73
CA HIS A 902 10.01 -28.69 -29.22
C HIS A 902 9.76 -28.02 -30.56
N ASP A 903 9.40 -28.86 -31.53
CA ASP A 903 9.07 -28.65 -32.94
C ASP A 903 7.89 -27.68 -33.19
N THR A 904 8.02 -26.42 -32.78
CA THR A 904 7.18 -25.31 -33.27
C THR A 904 8.07 -24.22 -33.85
N ALA A 905 8.34 -24.33 -35.15
CA ALA A 905 9.21 -23.44 -35.89
C ALA A 905 8.79 -21.96 -35.76
N GLY A 906 9.73 -21.09 -35.37
CA GLY A 906 9.59 -19.62 -35.34
C GLY A 906 9.36 -19.00 -33.95
N VAL A 907 8.29 -19.38 -33.25
CA VAL A 907 7.85 -18.68 -32.02
C VAL A 907 8.71 -19.02 -30.81
N SER A 908 9.01 -20.31 -30.63
CA SER A 908 9.87 -20.80 -29.55
C SER A 908 11.28 -20.23 -29.70
N GLU A 909 11.74 -20.09 -30.94
CA GLU A 909 13.02 -19.47 -31.26
C GLU A 909 13.07 -17.99 -30.86
N ASP A 910 12.02 -17.21 -31.17
CA ASP A 910 11.90 -15.80 -30.80
C ASP A 910 11.94 -15.58 -29.29
N LEU A 911 11.20 -16.40 -28.55
CA LEU A 911 11.16 -16.39 -27.09
C LEU A 911 12.47 -16.88 -26.46
N SER A 912 13.20 -17.78 -27.13
CA SER A 912 14.45 -18.36 -26.62
C SER A 912 15.68 -17.46 -26.84
N LYS A 913 15.74 -16.73 -27.96
CA LYS A 913 16.91 -15.92 -28.35
C LYS A 913 16.94 -14.51 -27.76
N GLY A 914 15.86 -14.06 -27.10
CA GLY A 914 15.79 -12.72 -26.53
C GLY A 914 15.76 -11.62 -27.59
N ILE A 915 14.90 -11.80 -28.59
CA ILE A 915 14.75 -10.89 -29.74
C ILE A 915 14.34 -9.48 -29.30
N THR A 916 14.95 -8.47 -29.92
CA THR A 916 14.60 -7.05 -29.68
C THR A 916 13.34 -6.63 -30.44
N ALA A 917 12.67 -5.56 -30.01
CA ALA A 917 11.46 -5.07 -30.68
C ALA A 917 11.71 -4.68 -32.15
N VAL A 918 12.88 -4.13 -32.45
CA VAL A 918 13.31 -3.74 -33.80
C VAL A 918 13.53 -4.97 -34.69
N GLU A 919 14.13 -6.03 -34.16
CA GLU A 919 14.33 -7.29 -34.88
C GLU A 919 12.99 -7.98 -35.16
N LEU A 920 12.10 -8.05 -34.17
CA LEU A 920 10.76 -8.62 -34.38
C LEU A 920 9.95 -7.79 -35.40
N TRP A 921 10.02 -6.47 -35.31
CA TRP A 921 9.42 -5.58 -36.29
C TRP A 921 9.95 -5.85 -37.69
N SER A 922 11.27 -5.95 -37.88
CA SER A 922 11.88 -6.19 -39.20
C SER A 922 11.33 -7.43 -39.92
N ARG A 923 10.94 -8.46 -39.17
CA ARG A 923 10.40 -9.72 -39.70
C ARG A 923 8.93 -9.63 -40.13
N VAL A 924 8.14 -8.79 -39.45
CA VAL A 924 6.69 -8.67 -39.68
C VAL A 924 6.34 -7.41 -40.47
N ARG A 925 7.28 -6.45 -40.58
CA ARG A 925 7.12 -5.15 -41.25
C ARG A 925 6.55 -5.27 -42.65
N SER A 926 7.07 -6.17 -43.49
CA SER A 926 6.62 -6.30 -44.88
C SER A 926 5.14 -6.68 -44.98
N SER A 927 4.70 -7.64 -44.17
CA SER A 927 3.30 -8.08 -44.09
C SER A 927 2.38 -7.02 -43.48
N VAL A 928 2.84 -6.34 -42.42
CA VAL A 928 2.04 -5.27 -41.80
C VAL A 928 1.89 -4.07 -42.74
N LEU A 929 2.98 -3.67 -43.42
CA LEU A 929 2.94 -2.57 -44.37
C LEU A 929 2.14 -2.92 -45.64
N SER A 930 2.16 -4.18 -46.10
CA SER A 930 1.32 -4.59 -47.24
C SER A 930 -0.16 -4.52 -46.90
N GLU A 931 -0.57 -4.93 -45.70
CA GLU A 931 -1.97 -4.83 -45.26
C GLU A 931 -2.43 -3.38 -45.11
N VAL A 932 -1.58 -2.53 -44.52
CA VAL A 932 -1.86 -1.10 -44.36
C VAL A 932 -1.95 -0.38 -45.70
N ARG A 933 -1.03 -0.65 -46.63
CA ARG A 933 -1.04 -0.08 -47.99
C ARG A 933 -2.23 -0.61 -48.80
N GLY A 934 -2.50 -1.91 -48.74
CA GLY A 934 -3.66 -2.52 -49.39
C GLY A 934 -5.01 -1.99 -48.89
N ALA A 935 -5.10 -1.60 -47.61
CA ALA A 935 -6.25 -0.86 -47.07
C ALA A 935 -6.40 0.53 -47.68
N SER A 936 -5.28 1.24 -47.84
CA SER A 936 -5.23 2.58 -48.43
C SER A 936 -5.60 2.55 -49.92
N ASP A 937 -5.00 1.65 -50.71
CA ASP A 937 -5.15 1.58 -52.16
C ASP A 937 -6.57 1.15 -52.58
N LYS A 938 -7.18 0.21 -51.84
CA LYS A 938 -8.57 -0.22 -52.09
C LYS A 938 -9.59 0.89 -51.81
N ARG A 939 -9.27 1.86 -50.96
CA ARG A 939 -10.15 3.01 -50.62
C ARG A 939 -9.97 4.19 -51.56
N GLU A 940 -8.77 4.47 -52.08
CA GLU A 940 -8.58 5.47 -53.15
C GLU A 940 -9.39 5.12 -54.42
N ALA A 941 -9.62 3.83 -54.68
CA ALA A 941 -10.46 3.34 -55.77
C ALA A 941 -11.98 3.55 -55.57
N GLY A 942 -12.44 4.05 -54.41
CA GLY A 942 -13.86 4.17 -54.07
C GLY A 942 -14.22 5.38 -53.19
N ARG A 943 -14.26 6.58 -53.79
CA ARG A 943 -15.02 7.81 -53.38
C ARG A 943 -15.43 8.00 -51.90
N ASP A 944 -14.49 7.93 -50.94
CA ASP A 944 -14.62 8.62 -49.65
C ASP A 944 -13.24 9.04 -49.12
N THR A 945 -13.07 10.34 -48.85
CA THR A 945 -11.77 10.98 -48.52
C THR A 945 -11.44 10.97 -47.02
N THR A 946 -12.15 10.18 -46.21
CA THR A 946 -11.90 10.04 -44.76
C THR A 946 -11.04 8.81 -44.48
N TRP A 947 -9.88 9.04 -43.85
CA TRP A 947 -9.00 7.98 -43.39
C TRP A 947 -9.73 7.05 -42.39
N ASP A 948 -9.43 5.76 -42.43
CA ASP A 948 -10.05 4.79 -41.53
C ASP A 948 -9.64 5.04 -40.08
N GLU A 949 -10.58 5.35 -39.20
CA GLU A 949 -10.33 5.58 -37.76
C GLU A 949 -9.67 4.35 -37.10
N GLN A 950 -9.83 3.17 -37.71
CA GLN A 950 -9.26 1.89 -37.28
C GLN A 950 -7.77 1.71 -37.57
N MET A 951 -7.18 2.43 -38.53
CA MET A 951 -5.77 2.24 -38.91
C MET A 951 -4.78 2.57 -37.77
N PRO A 952 -4.92 3.68 -37.03
CA PRO A 952 -4.13 3.94 -35.83
C PRO A 952 -4.33 2.88 -34.73
N VAL A 953 -5.57 2.39 -34.55
CA VAL A 953 -5.91 1.34 -33.58
C VAL A 953 -5.23 0.02 -33.92
N TYR A 954 -5.18 -0.32 -35.21
CA TYR A 954 -4.44 -1.45 -35.73
C TYR A 954 -2.93 -1.30 -35.48
N ALA A 955 -2.35 -0.14 -35.81
CA ALA A 955 -0.95 0.16 -35.55
C ALA A 955 -0.58 0.04 -34.06
N ALA A 956 -1.44 0.56 -33.18
CA ALA A 956 -1.28 0.47 -31.74
C ALA A 956 -1.31 -0.98 -31.24
N THR A 957 -2.22 -1.80 -31.79
CA THR A 957 -2.35 -3.22 -31.45
C THR A 957 -1.13 -4.04 -31.89
N VAL A 958 -0.59 -3.76 -33.09
CA VAL A 958 0.63 -4.39 -33.59
C VAL A 958 1.82 -4.06 -32.67
N ILE A 959 1.99 -2.79 -32.29
CA ILE A 959 3.02 -2.37 -31.33
C ILE A 959 2.84 -3.11 -30.00
N ALA A 960 1.63 -3.14 -29.45
CA ALA A 960 1.37 -3.79 -28.17
C ALA A 960 1.70 -5.30 -28.20
N LEU A 961 1.42 -6.00 -29.31
CA LEU A 961 1.80 -7.40 -29.51
C LEU A 961 3.32 -7.59 -29.56
N ILE A 962 4.04 -6.72 -30.29
CA ILE A 962 5.50 -6.75 -30.36
C ILE A 962 6.11 -6.59 -28.97
N TYR A 963 5.65 -5.62 -28.19
CA TYR A 963 6.20 -5.38 -26.86
C TYR A 963 5.76 -6.41 -25.82
N THR A 964 4.58 -7.03 -25.99
CA THR A 964 4.17 -8.15 -25.14
C THR A 964 5.09 -9.35 -25.37
N THR A 965 5.41 -9.67 -26.63
CA THR A 965 6.28 -10.81 -26.96
C THR A 965 7.73 -10.57 -26.55
N THR A 966 8.29 -9.38 -26.77
CA THR A 966 9.63 -9.04 -26.29
C THR A 966 9.71 -8.93 -24.76
N GLY A 967 8.65 -8.43 -24.12
CA GLY A 967 8.53 -8.40 -22.66
C GLY A 967 8.54 -9.79 -22.03
N ILE A 968 7.84 -10.76 -22.63
CA ILE A 968 7.89 -12.17 -22.20
C ILE A 968 9.29 -12.76 -22.39
N ALA A 969 9.95 -12.49 -23.53
CA ALA A 969 11.31 -12.96 -23.79
C ALA A 969 12.33 -12.37 -22.79
N HIS A 970 12.21 -11.07 -22.48
CA HIS A 970 13.05 -10.40 -21.48
C HIS A 970 12.81 -10.98 -20.07
N LEU A 971 11.55 -11.19 -19.69
CA LEU A 971 11.19 -11.82 -18.41
C LEU A 971 11.76 -13.24 -18.30
N LYS A 972 11.67 -14.03 -19.39
CA LYS A 972 12.29 -15.36 -19.48
C LYS A 972 13.79 -15.32 -19.26
N LYS A 973 14.49 -14.37 -19.88
CA LYS A 973 15.94 -14.18 -19.74
C LYS A 973 16.33 -13.89 -18.29
N GLU A 974 15.63 -12.97 -17.62
CA GLU A 974 15.94 -12.63 -16.22
C GLU A 974 15.59 -13.75 -15.24
N ILE A 975 14.48 -14.48 -15.44
CA ILE A 975 14.12 -15.66 -14.62
C ILE A 975 15.10 -16.83 -14.86
N ALA A 976 15.52 -17.05 -16.10
CA ALA A 976 16.54 -18.05 -16.43
C ALA A 976 17.89 -17.69 -15.79
N ALA A 977 18.29 -16.42 -15.82
CA ALA A 977 19.51 -15.93 -15.18
C ALA A 977 19.47 -16.07 -13.65
N LEU A 978 18.30 -15.87 -13.02
CA LEU A 978 18.10 -16.09 -11.59
C LEU A 978 18.38 -17.56 -11.18
N ASN A 979 17.89 -18.49 -11.99
CA ASN A 979 18.05 -19.94 -11.80
C ASN A 979 19.40 -20.50 -12.29
N GLY A 980 20.08 -19.71 -13.13
CA GLY A 980 21.30 -20.02 -13.85
C GLY A 980 22.53 -19.32 -13.29
N THR A 981 22.66 -19.20 -11.96
CA THR A 981 24.01 -19.09 -11.39
C THR A 981 24.76 -20.33 -11.85
N SER A 982 25.61 -20.10 -12.83
CA SER A 982 26.22 -21.16 -13.59
C SER A 982 27.10 -21.96 -12.64
N ARG A 983 27.14 -23.28 -12.83
CA ARG A 983 28.19 -24.12 -12.24
C ARG A 983 29.60 -23.60 -12.60
N GLN A 984 29.70 -22.75 -13.63
CA GLN A 984 30.88 -21.99 -13.99
C GLN A 984 31.21 -20.90 -12.97
N ASP A 985 30.27 -20.10 -12.47
CA ASP A 985 30.56 -19.08 -11.44
C ASP A 985 30.90 -19.70 -10.10
N GLU A 986 30.26 -20.81 -9.72
CA GLU A 986 30.71 -21.61 -8.56
C GLU A 986 32.11 -22.21 -8.79
N MET A 987 32.47 -22.60 -10.01
CA MET A 987 33.84 -23.04 -10.35
C MET A 987 34.83 -21.88 -10.44
N THR A 988 34.41 -20.67 -10.82
CA THR A 988 35.26 -19.48 -10.88
C THR A 988 35.53 -18.97 -9.47
N ILE A 989 34.52 -19.00 -8.60
CA ILE A 989 34.65 -18.71 -7.17
C ILE A 989 35.43 -19.82 -6.46
N ALA A 990 35.23 -21.10 -6.82
CA ALA A 990 36.03 -22.21 -6.28
C ALA A 990 37.47 -22.26 -6.85
N ARG A 991 37.74 -21.70 -8.04
CA ARG A 991 39.09 -21.50 -8.60
C ARG A 991 39.76 -20.27 -7.98
N ALA A 992 39.01 -19.20 -7.72
CA ALA A 992 39.48 -18.04 -6.97
C ALA A 992 39.80 -18.42 -5.51
N ALA A 993 38.97 -19.24 -4.86
CA ALA A 993 39.21 -19.76 -3.51
C ALA A 993 40.25 -20.88 -3.44
N ARG A 994 40.74 -21.40 -4.58
CA ARG A 994 41.90 -22.30 -4.66
C ARG A 994 43.18 -21.57 -5.08
N SER A 995 43.10 -20.29 -5.45
CA SER A 995 44.24 -19.44 -5.81
C SER A 995 44.57 -18.39 -4.74
N VAL A 996 43.80 -18.36 -3.65
CA VAL A 996 44.16 -17.83 -2.33
C VAL A 996 44.44 -19.02 -1.42
#